data_AF-A0A5I4TVT6-F1
#
_entry.id   AF-A0A5I4TVT6-F1
#
_cell.length_a   1.000
_cell.length_b   1.000
_cell.length_c   1.000
_cell.angle_alpha   90.00
_cell.angle_beta   90.00
_cell.angle_gamma   90.00
#
_symmetry.space_group_name_H-M   'P 1'
#
loop_
_entity.id
_entity.type
_entity.pdbx_description
1 polymer ?
#
loop_
_entity_poly.entity_id
_entity_poly.type
_entity_poly.pdbx_seq_one_letter_code
_entity_poly.pdbx_strand_id
1 'polypeptide(L)'
;MSALSRWLLIPPVSARLSERYQGYRRHGASPFSAALGCLWTILAWIVFPLEHPRWQRIRDGHKALYPHINAARPRPLDPARYLIQTLWLVMISSAKERHEPRWRSFARLKDVRGRYHQWMDTLPERVRQKTTHLEKEKELGHLSNGARRFILGVIVTFSLILALICITQPFNPLSQFIFLLLLWGVALLVRRMPGRFSALMLIVLSLTVSCRYIWWRYTSTLNWDDPVSLVCGLILLFAETYAWIVLVLGYFQVVWPLNRQPVPLPKEMSQWPTVDIFVPTYNEDLNVVKNTIYASLGIDWPKDKLNIWILDDGGRESFRQFARHVGVHYIARTTHEHAKAGNINNALKHAKGEFVAIFDCDHVPTRSFLQMTMGWFLKEKQLAMMQTPHHFFSPDPFERNLGRFRKTPNEGTLFYGLVQDGNDMWDATFFCGSCAVIRRKPLDEIGGIAVETVTEDAHTSLRLHRRGYTSAYMRIPQAAGLATESLSAHIGQRIRWARGMVQIFRLDNPLFGKGLKLAQRLCYLNAMFHFLSGIPRLIFLTAPLAFLLLHAYIIYAPALMIALFVIPHMVHASLTNSKIQGKYRHSFWSEIYETVLAWYIAPPTLVALINPHKGKFNVTAKGGLVEEKYVDWVISRPYIFLVLLNLLGVAAGVWRYYYGPENETLTVIVSLVWVFYNLVILGGAVAVSVESKQVRRAHRVEIAMPGAIAREDGHLFSCTVHDFSDGGLGIKINGQAQVLEGQKVNLLLKRGQQEYVFPTQVVRVTGNEVGLQLMPLTTKQHIDFVQCTFARADTWALWQDSFPEDKPLESLLDILKLGFRGYRHLAEFAPPSVKVIFRSLTALIAWIVSFIPRRPERQAAIQPSDRVMAQAQQ
;
A
#
# COMPACT_ATOMS: atom_id res chain seq x y z
N MET A 1 -15.17 7.59 55.25
CA MET A 1 -15.98 6.45 55.74
C MET A 1 -15.51 6.04 57.14
N SER A 2 -15.80 6.80 58.21
CA SER A 2 -15.29 6.40 59.54
C SER A 2 -16.26 6.54 60.73
N ALA A 3 -17.42 7.20 60.60
CA ALA A 3 -18.44 7.24 61.66
C ALA A 3 -19.63 6.32 61.35
N LEU A 4 -20.29 6.53 60.21
CA LEU A 4 -21.46 5.74 59.77
C LEU A 4 -21.21 4.23 59.64
N SER A 5 -20.02 3.81 59.18
CA SER A 5 -19.70 2.38 59.01
C SER A 5 -19.40 1.65 60.32
N ARG A 6 -19.15 2.36 61.43
CA ARG A 6 -18.97 1.73 62.76
C ARG A 6 -20.31 1.51 63.47
N TRP A 7 -21.33 2.27 63.11
CA TRP A 7 -22.69 2.15 63.66
C TRP A 7 -23.54 1.11 62.92
N LEU A 8 -23.36 0.96 61.61
CA LEU A 8 -24.20 0.10 60.77
C LEU A 8 -23.66 -1.32 60.53
N LEU A 9 -22.38 -1.60 60.83
CA LEU A 9 -21.72 -2.85 60.45
C LEU A 9 -20.95 -3.44 61.64
N ILE A 10 -21.01 -4.77 61.79
CA ILE A 10 -20.26 -5.48 62.82
C ILE A 10 -18.74 -5.17 62.73
N PRO A 11 -18.02 -5.08 63.87
CA PRO A 11 -16.62 -4.65 63.93
C PRO A 11 -15.65 -5.30 62.90
N PRO A 12 -15.67 -6.64 62.67
CA PRO A 12 -14.77 -7.25 61.69
C PRO A 12 -15.05 -6.83 60.24
N VAL A 13 -16.31 -6.58 59.89
CA VAL A 13 -16.72 -6.13 58.55
C VAL A 13 -16.33 -4.67 58.33
N SER A 14 -16.51 -3.82 59.35
CA SER A 14 -16.10 -2.42 59.33
C SER A 14 -14.58 -2.27 59.15
N ALA A 15 -13.79 -3.11 59.82
CA ALA A 15 -12.33 -3.15 59.69
C ALA A 15 -11.89 -3.54 58.26
N ARG A 16 -12.48 -4.60 57.69
CA ARG A 16 -12.17 -5.05 56.31
C ARG A 16 -12.56 -4.04 55.24
N LEU A 17 -13.68 -3.34 55.40
CA LEU A 17 -14.08 -2.28 54.47
C LEU A 17 -13.17 -1.06 54.55
N SER A 18 -12.71 -0.71 55.75
CA SER A 18 -11.72 0.34 55.95
C SER A 18 -10.38 0.00 55.28
N GLU A 19 -9.89 -1.23 55.49
CA GLU A 19 -8.68 -1.76 54.84
C GLU A 19 -8.79 -1.72 53.31
N ARG A 20 -9.93 -2.15 52.76
CA ARG A 20 -10.19 -2.13 51.31
C ARG A 20 -10.27 -0.71 50.75
N TYR A 21 -10.94 0.20 51.43
CA TYR A 21 -10.98 1.62 51.04
C TYR A 21 -9.57 2.23 51.01
N GLN A 22 -8.77 1.97 52.05
CA GLN A 22 -7.36 2.41 52.09
C GLN A 22 -6.53 1.77 50.97
N GLY A 23 -6.75 0.48 50.68
CA GLY A 23 -6.15 -0.24 49.56
C GLY A 23 -6.45 0.42 48.20
N TYR A 24 -7.69 0.80 47.94
CA TYR A 24 -8.08 1.53 46.72
C TYR A 24 -7.41 2.90 46.63
N ARG A 25 -7.31 3.62 47.76
CA ARG A 25 -6.61 4.91 47.82
C ARG A 25 -5.12 4.79 47.53
N ARG A 26 -4.45 3.76 48.06
CA ARG A 26 -3.01 3.48 47.80
C ARG A 26 -2.75 3.16 46.32
N HIS A 27 -3.71 2.53 45.63
CA HIS A 27 -3.63 2.25 44.19
C HIS A 27 -4.14 3.40 43.31
N GLY A 28 -4.33 4.61 43.87
CA GLY A 28 -4.63 5.83 43.12
C GLY A 28 -6.09 6.02 42.71
N ALA A 29 -7.06 5.40 43.38
CA ALA A 29 -8.49 5.68 43.19
C ALA A 29 -8.90 7.01 43.88
N SER A 30 -9.82 7.76 43.26
CA SER A 30 -10.36 8.98 43.89
C SER A 30 -11.23 8.63 45.12
N PRO A 31 -11.40 9.54 46.10
CA PRO A 31 -12.25 9.29 47.27
C PRO A 31 -13.65 8.80 46.90
N PHE A 32 -14.27 9.43 45.90
CA PHE A 32 -15.58 9.05 45.38
C PHE A 32 -15.57 7.65 44.77
N SER A 33 -14.59 7.32 43.93
CA SER A 33 -14.51 6.00 43.30
C SER A 33 -14.18 4.88 44.30
N ALA A 34 -13.38 5.18 45.32
CA ALA A 34 -13.06 4.25 46.40
C ALA A 34 -14.28 3.98 47.29
N ALA A 35 -15.06 5.01 47.63
CA ALA A 35 -16.31 4.84 48.38
C ALA A 35 -17.34 4.05 47.58
N LEU A 36 -17.51 4.38 46.30
CA LEU A 36 -18.42 3.66 45.41
C LEU A 36 -17.97 2.21 45.17
N GLY A 37 -16.67 1.95 45.03
CA GLY A 37 -16.12 0.60 44.93
C GLY A 37 -16.40 -0.24 46.18
N CYS A 38 -16.31 0.35 47.37
CA CYS A 38 -16.72 -0.31 48.61
C CYS A 38 -18.23 -0.59 48.65
N LEU A 39 -19.07 0.37 48.23
CA LEU A 39 -20.52 0.19 48.12
C LEU A 39 -20.87 -0.99 47.19
N TRP A 40 -20.28 -1.03 46.00
CA TRP A 40 -20.48 -2.13 45.04
C TRP A 40 -20.01 -3.47 45.57
N THR A 41 -18.92 -3.49 46.36
CA THR A 41 -18.44 -4.72 47.01
C THR A 41 -19.48 -5.22 48.03
N ILE A 42 -20.04 -4.32 48.84
CA ILE A 42 -21.09 -4.67 49.81
C ILE A 42 -22.32 -5.22 49.09
N LEU A 43 -22.80 -4.53 48.06
CA LEU A 43 -23.95 -4.98 47.26
C LEU A 43 -23.68 -6.34 46.61
N ALA A 44 -22.48 -6.57 46.08
CA ALA A 44 -22.12 -7.86 45.50
C ALA A 44 -22.10 -8.99 46.53
N TRP A 45 -21.68 -8.73 47.78
CA TRP A 45 -21.71 -9.71 48.88
C TRP A 45 -23.12 -9.99 49.40
N ILE A 46 -24.04 -9.03 49.30
CA ILE A 46 -25.45 -9.20 49.67
C ILE A 46 -26.21 -10.01 48.60
N VAL A 47 -25.97 -9.69 47.33
CA VAL A 47 -26.75 -10.23 46.20
C VAL A 47 -26.21 -11.55 45.68
N PHE A 48 -24.89 -11.78 45.78
CA PHE A 48 -24.26 -13.00 45.24
C PHE A 48 -23.60 -13.82 46.35
N PRO A 49 -23.73 -15.16 46.32
CA PRO A 49 -23.03 -16.04 47.25
C PRO A 49 -21.56 -16.17 46.83
N LEU A 50 -20.77 -15.12 47.04
CA LEU A 50 -19.37 -15.00 46.60
C LEU A 50 -18.44 -16.05 47.22
N GLU A 51 -18.89 -16.73 48.28
CA GLU A 51 -18.21 -17.83 48.96
C GLU A 51 -18.35 -19.16 48.20
N HIS A 52 -19.33 -19.29 47.31
CA HIS A 52 -19.54 -20.51 46.55
C HIS A 52 -18.36 -20.77 45.59
N PRO A 53 -17.91 -22.04 45.40
CA PRO A 53 -16.73 -22.38 44.58
C PRO A 53 -16.74 -21.87 43.14
N ARG A 54 -17.94 -21.60 42.59
CA ARG A 54 -18.11 -21.02 41.24
C ARG A 54 -17.73 -19.54 41.18
N TRP A 55 -18.09 -18.76 42.20
CA TRP A 55 -17.74 -17.34 42.28
C TRP A 55 -16.27 -17.12 42.65
N GLN A 56 -15.72 -18.01 43.49
CA GLN A 56 -14.28 -18.04 43.78
C GLN A 56 -13.45 -18.23 42.49
N ARG A 57 -13.81 -19.20 41.64
CA ARG A 57 -13.17 -19.38 40.32
C ARG A 57 -13.21 -18.15 39.42
N ILE A 58 -14.34 -17.42 39.38
CA ILE A 58 -14.45 -16.19 38.58
C ILE A 58 -13.58 -15.07 39.17
N ARG A 59 -13.48 -15.00 40.51
CA ARG A 59 -12.65 -14.02 41.21
C ARG A 59 -11.16 -14.28 41.00
N ASP A 60 -10.74 -15.55 41.05
CA ASP A 60 -9.35 -15.95 40.82
C ASP A 60 -8.95 -15.77 39.35
N GLY A 61 -9.90 -15.97 38.43
CA GLY A 61 -9.75 -15.69 36.99
C GLY A 61 -10.04 -14.25 36.56
N HIS A 62 -10.22 -13.31 37.51
CA HIS A 62 -10.71 -11.95 37.22
C HIS A 62 -9.86 -11.22 36.17
N LYS A 63 -8.54 -11.24 36.33
CA LYS A 63 -7.60 -10.56 35.42
C LYS A 63 -7.68 -11.11 33.99
N ALA A 64 -7.99 -12.39 33.83
CA ALA A 64 -8.15 -13.01 32.52
C ALA A 64 -9.51 -12.67 31.89
N LEU A 65 -10.59 -12.67 32.66
CA LEU A 65 -11.96 -12.42 32.16
C LEU A 65 -12.24 -10.92 31.93
N TYR A 66 -11.66 -10.04 32.75
CA TYR A 66 -11.92 -8.60 32.76
C TYR A 66 -10.61 -7.78 32.64
N PRO A 67 -9.80 -7.96 31.58
CA PRO A 67 -8.43 -7.41 31.51
C PRO A 67 -8.34 -5.88 31.46
N HIS A 68 -9.44 -5.18 31.15
CA HIS A 68 -9.51 -3.71 31.11
C HIS A 68 -10.05 -3.07 32.40
N ILE A 69 -10.50 -3.89 33.36
CA ILE A 69 -11.04 -3.44 34.64
C ILE A 69 -10.04 -3.80 35.73
N ASN A 70 -9.57 -2.80 36.48
CA ASN A 70 -8.61 -2.99 37.55
C ASN A 70 -9.35 -3.06 38.90
N ALA A 71 -9.47 -4.26 39.48
CA ALA A 71 -10.14 -4.46 40.75
C ALA A 71 -9.50 -3.71 41.93
N ALA A 72 -8.20 -3.40 41.86
CA ALA A 72 -7.48 -2.63 42.88
C ALA A 72 -7.66 -1.11 42.73
N ARG A 73 -8.14 -0.63 41.58
CA ARG A 73 -8.38 0.79 41.31
C ARG A 73 -9.77 1.00 40.68
N PRO A 74 -10.85 0.92 41.47
CA PRO A 74 -12.21 1.04 40.96
C PRO A 74 -12.48 2.41 40.36
N ARG A 75 -13.32 2.45 39.33
CA ARG A 75 -13.84 3.67 38.68
C ARG A 75 -15.38 3.72 38.82
N PRO A 76 -15.99 4.91 38.72
CA PRO A 76 -17.41 5.09 39.04
C PRO A 76 -18.39 4.18 38.26
N LEU A 77 -18.08 3.90 37.00
CA LEU A 77 -18.93 3.09 36.10
C LEU A 77 -18.36 1.69 35.80
N ASP A 78 -17.49 1.17 36.66
CA ASP A 78 -17.01 -0.21 36.51
C ASP A 78 -18.13 -1.26 36.52
N PRO A 79 -19.25 -1.13 37.27
CA PRO A 79 -20.38 -2.06 37.15
C PRO A 79 -20.94 -2.16 35.72
N ALA A 80 -21.05 -1.03 35.01
CA ALA A 80 -21.47 -1.03 33.62
C ALA A 80 -20.42 -1.68 32.70
N ARG A 81 -19.13 -1.49 32.97
CA ARG A 81 -18.04 -2.19 32.25
C ARG A 81 -18.08 -3.69 32.50
N TYR A 82 -18.30 -4.13 33.74
CA TYR A 82 -18.50 -5.53 34.10
C TYR A 82 -19.73 -6.09 33.40
N LEU A 83 -20.84 -5.35 33.33
CA LEU A 83 -22.05 -5.78 32.64
C LEU A 83 -21.82 -5.94 31.14
N ILE A 84 -21.24 -4.93 30.47
CA ILE A 84 -20.96 -4.98 29.01
C ILE A 84 -19.98 -6.10 28.69
N GLN A 85 -18.89 -6.24 29.46
CA GLN A 85 -17.93 -7.33 29.28
C GLN A 85 -18.56 -8.69 29.57
N THR A 86 -19.40 -8.82 30.60
CA THR A 86 -20.10 -10.07 30.92
C THR A 86 -21.10 -10.42 29.83
N LEU A 87 -21.92 -9.47 29.35
CA LEU A 87 -22.85 -9.68 28.23
C LEU A 87 -22.09 -10.09 26.96
N TRP A 88 -20.97 -9.44 26.68
CA TRP A 88 -20.10 -9.79 25.56
C TRP A 88 -19.46 -11.17 25.74
N LEU A 89 -18.97 -11.49 26.94
CA LEU A 89 -18.46 -12.80 27.29
C LEU A 89 -19.55 -13.86 27.19
N VAL A 90 -20.80 -13.60 27.57
CA VAL A 90 -21.93 -14.53 27.43
C VAL A 90 -22.30 -14.72 25.97
N MET A 91 -22.34 -13.65 25.17
CA MET A 91 -22.57 -13.72 23.73
C MET A 91 -21.48 -14.50 22.98
N ILE A 92 -20.22 -14.42 23.44
CA ILE A 92 -19.07 -15.09 22.80
C ILE A 92 -18.72 -16.44 23.44
N SER A 93 -18.98 -16.65 24.72
CA SER A 93 -18.80 -17.94 25.42
C SER A 93 -19.91 -18.91 25.04
N SER A 94 -21.11 -18.41 24.71
CA SER A 94 -22.14 -19.16 23.97
C SER A 94 -21.62 -19.69 22.62
N ALA A 95 -20.57 -19.08 22.06
CA ALA A 95 -19.91 -19.60 20.87
C ALA A 95 -18.83 -20.66 21.16
N LYS A 96 -18.51 -20.96 22.43
CA LYS A 96 -17.32 -21.78 22.79
C LYS A 96 -17.57 -23.02 23.65
N GLU A 97 -18.77 -23.21 24.18
CA GLU A 97 -19.31 -24.56 24.38
C GLU A 97 -20.39 -24.84 23.34
N ARG A 98 -19.99 -24.87 22.08
CA ARG A 98 -20.60 -25.88 21.20
C ARG A 98 -20.04 -27.23 21.62
N HIS A 99 -20.60 -27.80 22.69
CA HIS A 99 -21.06 -29.16 22.51
C HIS A 99 -21.91 -29.08 21.25
N GLU A 100 -21.53 -29.80 20.19
CA GLU A 100 -22.42 -29.91 19.04
C GLU A 100 -23.81 -30.23 19.61
N PRO A 101 -24.80 -29.35 19.45
CA PRO A 101 -26.13 -29.72 19.87
C PRO A 101 -26.41 -30.98 19.06
N ARG A 102 -26.66 -32.09 19.77
CA ARG A 102 -27.17 -33.35 19.20
C ARG A 102 -28.62 -33.14 18.73
N TRP A 103 -28.88 -31.99 18.13
CA TRP A 103 -30.10 -31.60 17.46
C TRP A 103 -29.90 -32.04 16.01
N ARG A 104 -30.39 -33.26 15.71
CA ARG A 104 -30.36 -33.90 14.39
C ARG A 104 -30.81 -32.96 13.25
N SER A 105 -31.58 -31.92 13.56
CA SER A 105 -32.11 -30.90 12.65
C SER A 105 -31.06 -29.96 12.05
N PHE A 106 -29.92 -29.67 12.70
CA PHE A 106 -28.85 -28.80 12.16
C PHE A 106 -27.57 -29.52 11.75
N ALA A 107 -27.39 -30.80 12.14
CA ALA A 107 -26.30 -31.64 11.63
C ALA A 107 -26.36 -31.76 10.10
N ARG A 108 -27.58 -31.90 9.54
CA ARG A 108 -27.79 -31.83 8.08
C ARG A 108 -27.33 -30.49 7.49
N LEU A 109 -27.58 -29.35 8.12
CA LEU A 109 -27.15 -28.04 7.62
C LEU A 109 -25.63 -27.85 7.70
N LYS A 110 -24.98 -28.41 8.73
CA LYS A 110 -23.52 -28.38 8.89
C LYS A 110 -22.83 -29.35 7.93
N ASP A 111 -23.41 -30.53 7.70
CA ASP A 111 -22.98 -31.48 6.66
C ASP A 111 -23.27 -30.95 5.26
N VAL A 112 -24.38 -30.26 5.04
CA VAL A 112 -24.69 -29.60 3.77
C VAL A 112 -23.72 -28.46 3.56
N ARG A 113 -23.41 -27.66 4.58
CA ARG A 113 -22.39 -26.62 4.51
C ARG A 113 -20.99 -27.20 4.28
N GLY A 114 -20.64 -28.29 4.96
CA GLY A 114 -19.37 -29.00 4.78
C GLY A 114 -19.24 -29.61 3.39
N ARG A 115 -20.27 -30.33 2.93
CA ARG A 115 -20.38 -30.83 1.55
C ARG A 115 -20.39 -29.72 0.52
N TYR A 116 -21.03 -28.60 0.80
CA TYR A 116 -21.03 -27.42 -0.07
C TYR A 116 -19.64 -26.78 -0.14
N HIS A 117 -18.92 -26.65 0.98
CA HIS A 117 -17.54 -26.18 0.98
C HIS A 117 -16.63 -27.15 0.22
N GLN A 118 -16.68 -28.45 0.50
CA GLN A 118 -15.91 -29.46 -0.23
C GLN A 118 -16.26 -29.53 -1.72
N TRP A 119 -17.55 -29.43 -2.07
CA TRP A 119 -18.00 -29.37 -3.46
C TRP A 119 -17.51 -28.10 -4.15
N MET A 120 -17.54 -26.95 -3.47
CA MET A 120 -17.01 -25.69 -4.01
C MET A 120 -15.49 -25.69 -4.13
N ASP A 121 -14.77 -26.32 -3.20
CA ASP A 121 -13.31 -26.38 -3.22
C ASP A 121 -12.83 -27.35 -4.33
N THR A 122 -13.62 -28.39 -4.64
CA THR A 122 -13.35 -29.35 -5.73
C THR A 122 -13.92 -28.92 -7.09
N LEU A 123 -14.83 -27.94 -7.13
CA LEU A 123 -15.44 -27.45 -8.37
C LEU A 123 -14.41 -26.94 -9.39
N PRO A 124 -13.39 -26.15 -9.00
CA PRO A 124 -12.39 -25.64 -9.92
C PRO A 124 -11.59 -26.73 -10.61
N GLU A 125 -11.20 -27.76 -9.87
CA GLU A 125 -10.48 -28.90 -10.44
C GLU A 125 -11.36 -29.68 -11.41
N ARG A 126 -12.63 -29.89 -11.08
CA ARG A 126 -13.60 -30.54 -11.97
C ARG A 126 -13.86 -29.75 -13.25
N VAL A 127 -14.01 -28.43 -13.13
CA VAL A 127 -14.20 -27.54 -14.29
C VAL A 127 -12.93 -27.53 -15.12
N ARG A 128 -11.75 -27.35 -14.49
CA ARG A 128 -10.46 -27.33 -15.19
C ARG A 128 -10.21 -28.64 -15.93
N GLN A 129 -10.36 -29.80 -15.27
CA GLN A 129 -10.24 -31.12 -15.89
C GLN A 129 -11.19 -31.28 -17.08
N LYS A 130 -12.45 -30.86 -16.93
CA LYS A 130 -13.44 -30.87 -18.02
C LYS A 130 -13.15 -29.86 -19.12
N THR A 131 -12.45 -28.75 -18.89
CA THR A 131 -12.16 -27.76 -19.94
C THR A 131 -10.76 -27.89 -20.55
N THR A 132 -9.87 -28.72 -19.99
CA THR A 132 -8.50 -28.92 -20.50
C THR A 132 -8.46 -29.41 -21.96
N HIS A 133 -9.49 -30.15 -22.41
CA HIS A 133 -9.58 -30.61 -23.80
C HIS A 133 -9.97 -29.48 -24.76
N LEU A 134 -10.81 -28.54 -24.33
CA LEU A 134 -11.22 -27.34 -25.07
C LEU A 134 -10.07 -26.32 -25.24
N GLU A 135 -9.04 -26.37 -24.38
CA GLU A 135 -7.83 -25.55 -24.55
C GLU A 135 -6.88 -26.13 -25.63
N LYS A 136 -6.93 -27.44 -25.89
CA LYS A 136 -6.10 -28.11 -26.90
C LYS A 136 -6.69 -28.00 -28.31
N GLU A 137 -8.01 -28.07 -28.43
CA GLU A 137 -8.70 -27.79 -29.68
C GLU A 137 -9.12 -26.32 -29.68
N LYS A 138 -8.43 -25.47 -30.45
CA LYS A 138 -8.95 -24.14 -30.77
C LYS A 138 -10.28 -24.37 -31.52
N GLU A 139 -11.40 -24.41 -30.82
CA GLU A 139 -12.73 -24.77 -31.36
C GLU A 139 -13.21 -23.85 -32.50
N LEU A 140 -12.54 -22.72 -32.74
CA LEU A 140 -12.80 -21.82 -33.87
C LEU A 140 -11.61 -21.71 -34.84
N GLY A 141 -10.58 -22.54 -34.68
CA GLY A 141 -9.35 -22.53 -35.47
C GLY A 141 -9.54 -23.08 -36.88
N HIS A 142 -10.57 -23.89 -37.10
CA HIS A 142 -10.94 -24.45 -38.40
C HIS A 142 -11.81 -23.49 -39.24
N LEU A 143 -12.32 -22.41 -38.66
CA LEU A 143 -13.12 -21.40 -39.35
C LEU A 143 -12.22 -20.35 -40.02
N SER A 144 -12.69 -19.80 -41.15
CA SER A 144 -12.00 -18.69 -41.80
C SER A 144 -11.93 -17.47 -40.87
N ASN A 145 -10.87 -16.66 -40.99
CA ASN A 145 -10.70 -15.45 -40.19
C ASN A 145 -11.90 -14.48 -40.28
N GLY A 146 -12.56 -14.44 -41.45
CA GLY A 146 -13.79 -13.66 -41.67
C GLY A 146 -14.97 -14.22 -40.86
N ALA A 147 -15.23 -15.53 -40.95
CA ALA A 147 -16.31 -16.19 -40.21
C ALA A 147 -16.12 -16.05 -38.69
N ARG A 148 -14.88 -16.22 -38.18
CA ARG A 148 -14.57 -16.04 -36.76
C ARG A 148 -14.84 -14.61 -36.29
N ARG A 149 -14.43 -13.59 -37.06
CA ARG A 149 -14.70 -12.18 -36.73
C ARG A 149 -16.20 -11.88 -36.75
N PHE A 150 -16.93 -12.45 -37.71
CA PHE A 150 -18.38 -12.29 -37.80
C PHE A 150 -19.09 -12.90 -36.58
N ILE A 151 -18.80 -14.16 -36.24
CA ILE A 151 -19.38 -14.85 -35.07
C ILE A 151 -19.05 -14.10 -33.77
N LEU A 152 -17.79 -13.71 -33.57
CA LEU A 152 -17.40 -12.92 -32.40
C LEU A 152 -18.11 -11.57 -32.38
N GLY A 153 -18.26 -10.91 -33.53
CA GLY A 153 -19.02 -9.67 -33.67
C GLY A 153 -20.49 -9.85 -33.23
N VAL A 154 -21.16 -10.89 -33.70
CA VAL A 154 -22.55 -11.21 -33.32
C VAL A 154 -22.67 -11.46 -31.82
N ILE A 155 -21.79 -12.28 -31.23
CA ILE A 155 -21.79 -12.58 -29.79
C ILE A 155 -21.57 -11.30 -28.98
N VAL A 156 -20.61 -10.46 -29.37
CA VAL A 156 -20.32 -9.20 -28.69
C VAL A 156 -21.51 -8.25 -28.78
N THR A 157 -22.08 -8.06 -29.96
CA THR A 157 -23.26 -7.19 -30.15
C THR A 157 -24.45 -7.67 -29.33
N PHE A 158 -24.78 -8.97 -29.37
CA PHE A 158 -25.86 -9.53 -28.57
C PHE A 158 -25.61 -9.37 -27.06
N SER A 159 -24.38 -9.61 -26.61
CA SER A 159 -23.99 -9.42 -25.21
C SER A 159 -24.10 -7.97 -24.75
N LEU A 160 -23.72 -7.02 -25.62
CA LEU A 160 -23.87 -5.58 -25.36
C LEU A 160 -25.33 -5.16 -25.26
N ILE A 161 -26.21 -5.71 -26.10
CA ILE A 161 -27.67 -5.47 -26.02
C ILE A 161 -28.23 -5.99 -24.69
N LEU A 162 -27.87 -7.22 -24.30
CA LEU A 162 -28.29 -7.77 -23.01
C LEU A 162 -27.78 -6.95 -21.83
N ALA A 163 -26.50 -6.52 -21.88
CA ALA A 163 -25.92 -5.66 -20.85
C ALA A 163 -26.67 -4.32 -20.77
N LEU A 164 -26.98 -3.70 -21.91
CA LEU A 164 -27.75 -2.46 -21.98
C LEU A 164 -29.11 -2.62 -21.30
N ILE A 165 -29.87 -3.68 -21.65
CA ILE A 165 -31.17 -3.97 -21.04
C ILE A 165 -31.04 -4.13 -19.51
N CYS A 166 -30.05 -4.90 -19.03
CA CYS A 166 -29.80 -5.08 -17.61
C CYS A 166 -29.45 -3.77 -16.87
N ILE A 167 -28.75 -2.86 -17.55
CA ILE A 167 -28.32 -1.58 -16.99
C ILE A 167 -29.49 -0.59 -16.95
N THR A 168 -30.26 -0.46 -18.03
CA THR A 168 -31.23 0.62 -18.19
C THR A 168 -32.62 0.32 -17.65
N GLN A 169 -32.97 -0.96 -17.45
CA GLN A 169 -34.32 -1.34 -17.04
C GLN A 169 -34.68 -0.78 -15.65
N PRO A 170 -35.74 0.05 -15.51
CA PRO A 170 -36.16 0.56 -14.21
C PRO A 170 -36.77 -0.58 -13.37
N PHE A 171 -36.28 -0.73 -12.14
CA PHE A 171 -36.83 -1.72 -11.19
C PHE A 171 -37.51 -0.99 -10.03
N ASN A 172 -38.58 -1.59 -9.51
CA ASN A 172 -39.07 -1.22 -8.20
C ASN A 172 -38.03 -1.60 -7.10
N PRO A 173 -38.11 -1.03 -5.89
CA PRO A 173 -37.10 -1.25 -4.85
C PRO A 173 -36.91 -2.73 -4.48
N LEU A 174 -37.97 -3.53 -4.49
CA LEU A 174 -37.91 -4.95 -4.16
C LEU A 174 -37.19 -5.77 -5.25
N SER A 175 -37.54 -5.56 -6.51
CA SER A 175 -36.89 -6.20 -7.66
C SER A 175 -35.41 -5.80 -7.74
N GLN A 176 -35.10 -4.52 -7.48
CA GLN A 176 -33.73 -4.02 -7.39
C GLN A 176 -32.95 -4.75 -6.28
N PHE A 177 -33.54 -4.86 -5.09
CA PHE A 177 -32.92 -5.57 -3.97
C PHE A 177 -32.67 -7.06 -4.29
N ILE A 178 -33.65 -7.77 -4.84
CA ILE A 178 -33.53 -9.18 -5.23
C ILE A 178 -32.45 -9.37 -6.28
N PHE A 179 -32.45 -8.55 -7.34
CA PHE A 179 -31.47 -8.61 -8.41
C PHE A 179 -30.04 -8.47 -7.87
N LEU A 180 -29.81 -7.50 -6.99
CA LEU A 180 -28.50 -7.24 -6.41
C LEU A 180 -28.07 -8.33 -5.42
N LEU A 181 -29.01 -8.88 -4.66
CA LEU A 181 -28.73 -10.01 -3.75
C LEU A 181 -28.33 -11.26 -4.53
N LEU A 182 -28.96 -11.52 -5.68
CA LEU A 182 -28.58 -12.61 -6.58
C LEU A 182 -27.19 -12.38 -7.18
N LEU A 183 -26.92 -11.19 -7.72
CA LEU A 183 -25.60 -10.85 -8.28
C LEU A 183 -24.50 -10.95 -7.22
N TRP A 184 -24.78 -10.52 -5.99
CA TRP A 184 -23.86 -10.64 -4.88
C TRP A 184 -23.60 -12.12 -4.52
N GLY A 185 -24.65 -12.94 -4.47
CA GLY A 185 -24.53 -14.40 -4.29
C GLY A 185 -23.63 -15.03 -5.36
N VAL A 186 -23.85 -14.69 -6.63
CA VAL A 186 -23.01 -15.15 -7.75
C VAL A 186 -21.56 -14.68 -7.58
N ALA A 187 -21.34 -13.41 -7.24
CA ALA A 187 -20.00 -12.86 -7.04
C ALA A 187 -19.24 -13.57 -5.90
N LEU A 188 -19.92 -13.94 -4.80
CA LEU A 188 -19.33 -14.70 -3.70
C LEU A 188 -18.93 -16.13 -4.13
N LEU A 189 -19.72 -16.77 -4.98
CA LEU A 189 -19.39 -18.08 -5.58
C LEU A 189 -18.15 -17.96 -6.48
N VAL A 190 -18.22 -17.04 -7.45
CA VAL A 190 -17.18 -16.84 -8.47
C VAL A 190 -15.84 -16.45 -7.83
N ARG A 191 -15.85 -15.62 -6.78
CA ARG A 191 -14.61 -15.18 -6.09
C ARG A 191 -13.76 -16.35 -5.60
N ARG A 192 -14.37 -17.46 -5.20
CA ARG A 192 -13.65 -18.63 -4.69
C ARG A 192 -13.02 -19.47 -5.79
N MET A 193 -13.44 -19.30 -7.03
CA MET A 193 -12.83 -19.99 -8.15
C MET A 193 -11.39 -19.46 -8.38
N PRO A 194 -10.39 -20.34 -8.49
CA PRO A 194 -9.05 -19.99 -8.93
C PRO A 194 -9.03 -19.69 -10.43
N GLY A 195 -7.97 -19.01 -10.87
CA GLY A 195 -7.74 -18.73 -12.29
C GLY A 195 -8.31 -17.41 -12.79
N ARG A 196 -7.87 -17.02 -13.98
CA ARG A 196 -8.11 -15.68 -14.57
C ARG A 196 -9.57 -15.47 -14.99
N PHE A 197 -10.27 -16.53 -15.38
CA PHE A 197 -11.68 -16.47 -15.78
C PHE A 197 -12.59 -15.95 -14.66
N SER A 198 -12.31 -16.35 -13.40
CA SER A 198 -13.04 -15.85 -12.23
C SER A 198 -12.94 -14.33 -12.08
N ALA A 199 -11.75 -13.76 -12.33
CA ALA A 199 -11.53 -12.32 -12.29
C ALA A 199 -12.29 -11.60 -13.40
N LEU A 200 -12.30 -12.15 -14.63
CA LEU A 200 -13.07 -11.59 -15.74
C LEU A 200 -14.58 -11.56 -15.46
N MET A 201 -15.13 -12.65 -14.92
CA MET A 201 -16.53 -12.70 -14.52
C MET A 201 -16.86 -11.66 -13.45
N LEU A 202 -15.99 -11.49 -12.45
CA LEU A 202 -16.17 -10.45 -11.41
C LEU A 202 -16.12 -9.04 -12.00
N ILE A 203 -15.23 -8.79 -12.97
CA ILE A 203 -15.19 -7.52 -13.72
C ILE A 203 -16.53 -7.27 -14.40
N VAL A 204 -17.08 -8.26 -15.13
CA VAL A 204 -18.38 -8.10 -15.82
C VAL A 204 -19.50 -7.80 -14.83
N LEU A 205 -19.57 -8.55 -13.72
CA LEU A 205 -20.58 -8.33 -12.66
C LEU A 205 -20.43 -6.93 -12.04
N SER A 206 -19.21 -6.52 -11.73
CA SER A 206 -18.93 -5.19 -11.18
C SER A 206 -19.28 -4.09 -12.16
N LEU A 207 -18.91 -4.20 -13.44
CA LEU A 207 -19.28 -3.24 -14.47
C LEU A 207 -20.80 -3.15 -14.63
N THR A 208 -21.52 -4.27 -14.58
CA THR A 208 -22.98 -4.29 -14.71
C THR A 208 -23.65 -3.48 -13.59
N VAL A 209 -23.27 -3.74 -12.34
CA VAL A 209 -23.82 -3.03 -11.17
C VAL A 209 -23.39 -1.55 -11.18
N SER A 210 -22.14 -1.26 -11.54
CA SER A 210 -21.61 0.11 -11.57
C SER A 210 -22.22 0.96 -12.69
N CYS A 211 -22.42 0.38 -13.88
CA CYS A 211 -23.10 1.05 -14.97
C CYS A 211 -24.58 1.29 -14.65
N ARG A 212 -25.24 0.33 -13.98
CA ARG A 212 -26.61 0.52 -13.49
C ARG A 212 -26.70 1.65 -12.44
N TYR A 213 -25.71 1.75 -11.57
CA TYR A 213 -25.59 2.85 -10.61
C TYR A 213 -25.48 4.21 -11.29
N ILE A 214 -24.49 4.36 -12.19
CA ILE A 214 -24.26 5.66 -12.84
C ILE A 214 -25.42 6.04 -13.76
N TRP A 215 -26.06 5.05 -14.43
CA TRP A 215 -27.27 5.28 -15.21
C TRP A 215 -28.40 5.86 -14.34
N TRP A 216 -28.69 5.23 -13.19
CA TRP A 216 -29.69 5.75 -12.23
C TRP A 216 -29.36 7.17 -11.75
N ARG A 217 -28.07 7.47 -11.53
CA ARG A 217 -27.63 8.81 -11.15
C ARG A 217 -27.96 9.85 -12.23
N TYR A 218 -27.68 9.56 -13.50
CA TYR A 218 -27.99 10.45 -14.61
C TYR A 218 -29.50 10.64 -14.84
N THR A 219 -30.32 9.59 -14.68
CA THR A 219 -31.72 9.64 -15.10
C THR A 219 -32.69 10.09 -14.01
N SER A 220 -32.38 9.88 -12.73
CA SER A 220 -33.42 9.84 -11.69
C SER A 220 -33.09 10.58 -10.40
N THR A 221 -31.94 11.28 -10.31
CA THR A 221 -31.46 11.80 -9.01
C THR A 221 -31.00 13.26 -9.03
N LEU A 222 -31.12 13.95 -10.16
CA LEU A 222 -30.86 15.39 -10.25
C LEU A 222 -32.16 16.14 -9.96
N ASN A 223 -32.07 17.15 -9.10
CA ASN A 223 -33.17 18.07 -8.82
C ASN A 223 -33.07 19.26 -9.78
N TRP A 224 -33.98 19.37 -10.75
CA TRP A 224 -33.98 20.46 -11.72
C TRP A 224 -34.65 21.74 -11.20
N ASP A 225 -35.41 21.65 -10.11
CA ASP A 225 -36.22 22.74 -9.59
C ASP A 225 -35.46 23.63 -8.60
N ASP A 226 -34.35 23.15 -8.02
CA ASP A 226 -33.48 23.92 -7.11
C ASP A 226 -32.08 24.10 -7.71
N PRO A 227 -31.70 25.33 -8.12
CA PRO A 227 -30.39 25.60 -8.71
C PRO A 227 -29.20 25.22 -7.83
N VAL A 228 -29.29 25.39 -6.50
CA VAL A 228 -28.17 25.08 -5.60
C VAL A 228 -27.96 23.57 -5.52
N SER A 229 -29.05 22.81 -5.28
CA SER A 229 -29.02 21.35 -5.34
C SER A 229 -28.56 20.82 -6.69
N LEU A 230 -29.00 21.43 -7.80
CA LEU A 230 -28.59 21.04 -9.14
C LEU A 230 -27.07 21.19 -9.33
N VAL A 231 -26.52 22.37 -8.99
CA VAL A 231 -25.08 22.64 -9.15
C VAL A 231 -24.25 21.69 -8.28
N CYS A 232 -24.58 21.54 -7.00
CA CYS A 232 -23.88 20.61 -6.12
C CYS A 232 -24.02 19.15 -6.58
N GLY A 233 -25.22 18.77 -7.07
CA GLY A 233 -25.50 17.44 -7.61
C GLY A 233 -24.71 17.14 -8.88
N LEU A 234 -24.58 18.11 -9.79
CA LEU A 234 -23.76 18.00 -11.01
C LEU A 234 -22.26 17.90 -10.68
N ILE A 235 -21.76 18.65 -9.69
CA ILE A 235 -20.37 18.56 -9.22
C ILE A 235 -20.09 17.15 -8.67
N LEU A 236 -21.00 16.60 -7.86
CA LEU A 236 -20.86 15.23 -7.37
C LEU A 236 -20.93 14.21 -8.52
N LEU A 237 -21.91 14.35 -9.43
CA LEU A 237 -22.06 13.47 -10.59
C LEU A 237 -20.82 13.47 -11.48
N PHE A 238 -20.16 14.62 -11.65
CA PHE A 238 -18.88 14.72 -12.35
C PHE A 238 -17.78 13.88 -11.67
N ALA A 239 -17.65 13.98 -10.34
CA ALA A 239 -16.68 13.18 -9.59
C ALA A 239 -16.99 11.67 -9.67
N GLU A 240 -18.25 11.28 -9.60
CA GLU A 240 -18.70 9.89 -9.73
C GLU A 240 -18.48 9.34 -11.14
N THR A 241 -18.73 10.15 -12.17
CA THR A 241 -18.48 9.78 -13.57
C THR A 241 -17.00 9.59 -13.82
N TYR A 242 -16.16 10.48 -13.28
CA TYR A 242 -14.71 10.30 -13.32
C TYR A 242 -14.30 8.98 -12.66
N ALA A 243 -14.82 8.68 -11.46
CA ALA A 243 -14.49 7.45 -10.75
C ALA A 243 -14.93 6.20 -11.52
N TRP A 244 -16.11 6.26 -12.16
CA TRP A 244 -16.60 5.20 -13.04
C TRP A 244 -15.72 5.01 -14.29
N ILE A 245 -15.27 6.10 -14.94
CA ILE A 245 -14.34 6.02 -16.08
C ILE A 245 -13.03 5.35 -15.65
N VAL A 246 -12.44 5.78 -14.53
CA VAL A 246 -11.19 5.19 -14.00
C VAL A 246 -11.38 3.71 -13.61
N LEU A 247 -12.55 3.34 -13.08
CA LEU A 247 -12.88 1.94 -12.80
C LEU A 247 -12.88 1.09 -14.08
N VAL A 248 -13.58 1.55 -15.12
CA VAL A 248 -13.66 0.87 -16.42
C VAL A 248 -12.29 0.74 -17.06
N LEU A 249 -11.53 1.84 -17.12
CA LEU A 249 -10.19 1.86 -17.69
C LEU A 249 -9.21 1.00 -16.88
N GLY A 250 -9.31 1.01 -15.55
CA GLY A 250 -8.53 0.16 -14.66
C GLY A 250 -8.78 -1.32 -14.91
N TYR A 251 -10.04 -1.73 -15.05
CA TYR A 251 -10.40 -3.12 -15.39
C TYR A 251 -9.91 -3.53 -16.78
N PHE A 252 -10.04 -2.65 -17.78
CA PHE A 252 -9.49 -2.89 -19.11
C PHE A 252 -7.96 -3.10 -19.05
N GLN A 253 -7.27 -2.24 -18.32
CA GLN A 253 -5.82 -2.26 -18.20
C GLN A 253 -5.29 -3.54 -17.55
N VAL A 254 -5.98 -4.06 -16.52
CA VAL A 254 -5.53 -5.25 -15.78
C VAL A 254 -6.31 -6.52 -16.14
N VAL A 255 -7.00 -6.53 -17.28
CA VAL A 255 -7.86 -7.64 -17.70
C VAL A 255 -7.10 -8.97 -17.81
N TRP A 256 -5.83 -8.91 -18.24
CA TRP A 256 -5.00 -10.10 -18.45
C TRP A 256 -3.49 -9.81 -18.32
N PRO A 257 -2.95 -9.68 -17.11
CA PRO A 257 -1.52 -9.45 -16.89
C PRO A 257 -0.69 -10.63 -17.45
N LEU A 258 0.37 -10.32 -18.21
CA LEU A 258 1.12 -11.34 -18.96
C LEU A 258 2.05 -12.17 -18.09
N ASN A 259 2.67 -11.58 -17.07
CA ASN A 259 3.68 -12.19 -16.20
C ASN A 259 4.83 -12.82 -17.02
N ARG A 260 5.47 -12.01 -17.88
CA ARG A 260 6.56 -12.47 -18.75
C ARG A 260 7.66 -13.16 -17.95
N GLN A 261 8.08 -14.32 -18.45
CA GLN A 261 9.23 -15.05 -17.94
C GLN A 261 10.50 -14.63 -18.67
N PRO A 262 11.68 -14.74 -18.04
CA PRO A 262 12.96 -14.51 -18.71
C PRO A 262 13.12 -15.41 -19.93
N VAL A 263 13.69 -14.87 -21.01
CA VAL A 263 14.02 -15.64 -22.21
C VAL A 263 15.50 -15.98 -22.16
N PRO A 264 15.90 -17.25 -22.36
CA PRO A 264 17.30 -17.65 -22.31
C PRO A 264 18.10 -16.95 -23.42
N LEU A 265 19.30 -16.48 -23.07
CA LEU A 265 20.27 -15.94 -24.02
C LEU A 265 20.95 -17.06 -24.82
N PRO A 266 21.49 -16.75 -26.02
CA PRO A 266 22.35 -17.67 -26.74
C PRO A 266 23.53 -18.12 -25.88
N LYS A 267 23.93 -19.40 -26.01
CA LYS A 267 25.05 -19.97 -25.24
C LYS A 267 26.37 -19.24 -25.53
N GLU A 268 26.56 -18.80 -26.77
CA GLU A 268 27.76 -18.07 -27.19
C GLU A 268 27.64 -16.58 -26.82
N MET A 269 28.50 -16.13 -25.91
CA MET A 269 28.56 -14.72 -25.48
C MET A 269 29.03 -13.76 -26.59
N SER A 270 29.65 -14.27 -27.65
CA SER A 270 30.00 -13.51 -28.86
C SER A 270 28.77 -12.95 -29.57
N GLN A 271 27.59 -13.57 -29.41
CA GLN A 271 26.33 -13.14 -29.99
C GLN A 271 25.57 -12.12 -29.12
N TRP A 272 26.05 -11.88 -27.89
CA TRP A 272 25.42 -10.92 -26.99
C TRP A 272 25.69 -9.50 -27.47
N PRO A 273 24.72 -8.58 -27.41
CA PRO A 273 24.89 -7.24 -27.93
C PRO A 273 25.72 -6.34 -27.00
N THR A 274 26.14 -5.20 -27.54
CA THR A 274 26.81 -4.14 -26.75
C THR A 274 25.81 -3.31 -25.97
N VAL A 275 26.16 -2.95 -24.73
CA VAL A 275 25.29 -2.21 -23.80
C VAL A 275 26.05 -1.06 -23.15
N ASP A 276 25.48 0.14 -23.23
CA ASP A 276 25.88 1.29 -22.43
C ASP A 276 24.99 1.41 -21.18
N ILE A 277 25.59 1.41 -19.99
CA ILE A 277 24.90 1.68 -18.72
C ILE A 277 25.07 3.16 -18.39
N PHE A 278 23.95 3.86 -18.24
CA PHE A 278 23.90 5.27 -17.89
C PHE A 278 23.42 5.48 -16.46
N VAL A 279 24.22 6.22 -15.69
CA VAL A 279 23.91 6.64 -14.31
C VAL A 279 23.95 8.16 -14.23
N PRO A 280 22.82 8.86 -14.44
CA PRO A 280 22.76 10.31 -14.35
C PRO A 280 22.70 10.76 -12.89
N THR A 281 23.38 11.88 -12.60
CA THR A 281 23.40 12.52 -11.28
C THR A 281 23.49 14.04 -11.43
N TYR A 282 22.96 14.77 -10.45
CA TYR A 282 23.00 16.24 -10.43
C TYR A 282 23.61 16.78 -9.13
N ASN A 283 22.95 16.52 -7.99
CA ASN A 283 23.38 17.01 -6.68
C ASN A 283 23.56 15.91 -5.62
N GLU A 284 23.36 14.64 -6.00
CA GLU A 284 23.47 13.52 -5.08
C GLU A 284 24.92 13.31 -4.60
N ASP A 285 25.08 12.95 -3.32
CA ASP A 285 26.39 12.69 -2.73
C ASP A 285 27.08 11.50 -3.42
N LEU A 286 28.40 11.59 -3.58
CA LEU A 286 29.19 10.54 -4.23
C LEU A 286 29.03 9.17 -3.54
N ASN A 287 28.80 9.14 -2.23
CA ASN A 287 28.59 7.90 -1.49
C ASN A 287 27.30 7.18 -1.89
N VAL A 288 26.27 7.89 -2.35
CA VAL A 288 25.05 7.28 -2.91
C VAL A 288 25.35 6.69 -4.30
N VAL A 289 26.05 7.45 -5.14
CA VAL A 289 26.31 7.07 -6.54
C VAL A 289 27.32 5.91 -6.65
N LYS A 290 28.29 5.84 -5.73
CA LYS A 290 29.31 4.78 -5.66
C LYS A 290 28.70 3.38 -5.73
N ASN A 291 27.66 3.11 -4.94
CA ASN A 291 27.03 1.79 -4.88
C ASN A 291 26.48 1.35 -6.24
N THR A 292 25.79 2.24 -6.93
CA THR A 292 25.22 1.97 -8.26
C THR A 292 26.31 1.67 -9.28
N ILE A 293 27.44 2.40 -9.24
CA ILE A 293 28.59 2.17 -10.12
C ILE A 293 29.31 0.87 -9.78
N TYR A 294 29.56 0.59 -8.50
CA TYR A 294 30.19 -0.65 -8.04
C TYR A 294 29.37 -1.90 -8.36
N ALA A 295 28.05 -1.80 -8.27
CA ALA A 295 27.14 -2.86 -8.70
C ALA A 295 27.16 -3.03 -10.22
N SER A 296 27.16 -1.94 -10.99
CA SER A 296 27.22 -1.96 -12.46
C SER A 296 28.50 -2.63 -12.97
N LEU A 297 29.65 -2.40 -12.30
CA LEU A 297 30.92 -3.08 -12.60
C LEU A 297 30.83 -4.61 -12.42
N GLY A 298 29.89 -5.09 -11.61
CA GLY A 298 29.67 -6.49 -11.26
C GLY A 298 28.61 -7.20 -12.09
N ILE A 299 28.02 -6.55 -13.09
CA ILE A 299 27.02 -7.16 -13.97
C ILE A 299 27.66 -8.28 -14.81
N ASP A 300 26.93 -9.40 -14.91
CA ASP A 300 27.34 -10.62 -15.61
C ASP A 300 27.19 -10.45 -17.13
N TRP A 301 28.08 -9.65 -17.72
CA TRP A 301 28.17 -9.36 -19.15
C TRP A 301 29.64 -9.34 -19.63
N PRO A 302 29.93 -9.66 -20.90
CA PRO A 302 31.28 -9.52 -21.47
C PRO A 302 31.82 -8.09 -21.30
N LYS A 303 33.04 -7.97 -20.77
CA LYS A 303 33.62 -6.66 -20.39
C LYS A 303 33.91 -5.78 -21.60
N ASP A 304 34.23 -6.37 -22.73
CA ASP A 304 34.41 -5.70 -24.02
C ASP A 304 33.11 -5.17 -24.64
N LYS A 305 31.95 -5.61 -24.12
CA LYS A 305 30.62 -5.22 -24.61
C LYS A 305 29.81 -4.40 -23.61
N LEU A 306 30.42 -4.03 -22.49
CA LEU A 306 29.76 -3.30 -21.41
C LEU A 306 30.51 -2.00 -21.14
N ASN A 307 29.87 -0.87 -21.40
CA ASN A 307 30.41 0.44 -21.04
C ASN A 307 29.56 1.05 -19.94
N ILE A 308 30.18 1.65 -18.93
CA ILE A 308 29.48 2.31 -17.83
C ILE A 308 29.79 3.79 -17.86
N TRP A 309 28.75 4.63 -17.77
CA TRP A 309 28.84 6.07 -17.90
C TRP A 309 28.22 6.77 -16.69
N ILE A 310 29.00 7.61 -16.03
CA ILE A 310 28.53 8.60 -15.06
C ILE A 310 28.17 9.87 -15.83
N LEU A 311 26.89 10.24 -15.81
CA LEU A 311 26.41 11.47 -16.46
C LEU A 311 26.21 12.54 -15.39
N ASP A 312 27.24 13.34 -15.14
CA ASP A 312 27.25 14.32 -14.05
C ASP A 312 26.86 15.71 -14.53
N ASP A 313 25.59 16.05 -14.33
CA ASP A 313 25.04 17.36 -14.67
C ASP A 313 25.42 18.44 -13.65
N GLY A 314 26.13 18.10 -12.57
CA GLY A 314 26.70 19.04 -11.61
C GLY A 314 28.13 19.48 -11.92
N GLY A 315 28.80 18.84 -12.90
CA GLY A 315 30.18 19.18 -13.30
C GLY A 315 31.23 19.04 -12.18
N ARG A 316 31.06 18.07 -11.28
CA ARG A 316 31.82 17.92 -10.04
C ARG A 316 33.12 17.15 -10.27
N GLU A 317 34.25 17.78 -9.93
CA GLU A 317 35.57 17.19 -10.15
C GLU A 317 35.81 15.90 -9.34
N SER A 318 35.22 15.79 -8.14
CA SER A 318 35.28 14.55 -7.34
C SER A 318 34.68 13.34 -8.07
N PHE A 319 33.65 13.54 -8.89
CA PHE A 319 33.05 12.48 -9.72
C PHE A 319 33.94 12.13 -10.91
N ARG A 320 34.59 13.11 -11.54
CA ARG A 320 35.56 12.88 -12.62
C ARG A 320 36.75 12.05 -12.14
N GLN A 321 37.31 12.40 -10.98
CA GLN A 321 38.40 11.65 -10.35
C GLN A 321 37.97 10.24 -9.99
N PHE A 322 36.79 10.09 -9.38
CA PHE A 322 36.23 8.79 -9.06
C PHE A 322 36.05 7.92 -10.30
N ALA A 323 35.47 8.45 -11.39
CA ALA A 323 35.26 7.74 -12.63
C ALA A 323 36.57 7.20 -13.23
N ARG A 324 37.62 8.04 -13.26
CA ARG A 324 38.97 7.64 -13.70
C ARG A 324 39.54 6.53 -12.82
N HIS A 325 39.40 6.65 -11.49
CA HIS A 325 39.92 5.69 -10.53
C HIS A 325 39.29 4.30 -10.67
N VAL A 326 37.99 4.23 -10.97
CA VAL A 326 37.25 2.95 -11.11
C VAL A 326 37.17 2.45 -12.55
N GLY A 327 37.69 3.21 -13.52
CA GLY A 327 37.75 2.82 -14.93
C GLY A 327 36.40 2.90 -15.66
N VAL A 328 35.57 3.90 -15.37
CA VAL A 328 34.30 4.13 -16.07
C VAL A 328 34.30 5.48 -16.81
N HIS A 329 33.42 5.64 -17.78
CA HIS A 329 33.30 6.88 -18.53
C HIS A 329 32.63 7.98 -17.69
N TYR A 330 33.11 9.20 -17.84
CA TYR A 330 32.53 10.39 -17.23
C TYR A 330 32.17 11.39 -18.32
N ILE A 331 30.96 11.93 -18.23
CA ILE A 331 30.55 13.06 -19.06
C ILE A 331 29.85 14.09 -18.20
N ALA A 332 30.15 15.35 -18.48
CA ALA A 332 29.47 16.52 -17.98
C ALA A 332 29.21 17.47 -19.15
N ARG A 333 28.25 18.37 -18.99
CA ARG A 333 27.88 19.36 -20.01
C ARG A 333 27.90 20.76 -19.43
N THR A 334 28.09 21.75 -20.30
CA THR A 334 28.21 23.16 -19.93
C THR A 334 26.85 23.85 -19.79
N THR A 335 25.82 23.35 -20.47
CA THR A 335 24.45 23.87 -20.41
C THR A 335 23.51 22.85 -19.78
N HIS A 336 22.68 23.29 -18.83
CA HIS A 336 21.77 22.43 -18.06
C HIS A 336 20.34 22.38 -18.62
N GLU A 337 20.22 22.47 -19.94
CA GLU A 337 18.92 22.43 -20.62
C GLU A 337 18.25 21.06 -20.46
N HIS A 338 16.93 21.04 -20.25
CA HIS A 338 16.12 19.81 -20.18
C HIS A 338 16.53 18.79 -19.10
N ALA A 339 17.24 19.22 -18.04
CA ALA A 339 17.56 18.40 -16.86
C ALA A 339 18.05 16.98 -17.22
N LYS A 340 17.54 15.93 -16.57
CA LYS A 340 17.95 14.53 -16.78
C LYS A 340 17.85 14.07 -18.24
N ALA A 341 16.77 14.44 -18.94
CA ALA A 341 16.57 14.09 -20.35
C ALA A 341 17.70 14.63 -21.22
N GLY A 342 18.02 15.92 -21.06
CA GLY A 342 19.11 16.57 -21.78
C GLY A 342 20.48 15.96 -21.44
N ASN A 343 20.70 15.58 -20.19
CA ASN A 343 21.95 14.94 -19.76
C ASN A 343 22.15 13.57 -20.44
N ILE A 344 21.10 12.76 -20.47
CA ILE A 344 21.10 11.48 -21.20
C ILE A 344 21.32 11.72 -22.70
N ASN A 345 20.58 12.65 -23.31
CA ASN A 345 20.72 12.96 -24.74
C ASN A 345 22.11 13.48 -25.10
N ASN A 346 22.79 14.19 -24.20
CA ASN A 346 24.18 14.58 -24.39
C ASN A 346 25.09 13.35 -24.43
N ALA A 347 24.93 12.41 -23.50
CA ALA A 347 25.69 11.17 -23.46
C ALA A 347 25.47 10.28 -24.69
N LEU A 348 24.22 10.20 -25.17
CA LEU A 348 23.81 9.45 -26.36
C LEU A 348 24.57 9.84 -27.64
N LYS A 349 25.15 11.05 -27.70
CA LYS A 349 26.00 11.49 -28.83
C LYS A 349 27.34 10.75 -28.88
N HIS A 350 27.86 10.38 -27.71
CA HIS A 350 29.17 9.76 -27.53
C HIS A 350 29.09 8.23 -27.40
N ALA A 351 28.07 7.74 -26.70
CA ALA A 351 27.84 6.32 -26.48
C ALA A 351 27.40 5.60 -27.78
N LYS A 352 27.95 4.40 -28.05
CA LYS A 352 27.80 3.66 -29.32
C LYS A 352 27.23 2.24 -29.17
N GLY A 353 26.83 1.85 -27.96
CA GLY A 353 26.21 0.57 -27.70
C GLY A 353 24.87 0.41 -28.43
N GLU A 354 24.55 -0.83 -28.78
CA GLU A 354 23.28 -1.19 -29.43
C GLU A 354 22.08 -1.00 -28.51
N PHE A 355 22.31 -1.04 -27.20
CA PHE A 355 21.32 -0.85 -26.15
C PHE A 355 21.84 0.10 -25.07
N VAL A 356 20.91 0.79 -24.42
CA VAL A 356 21.17 1.69 -23.30
C VAL A 356 20.36 1.22 -22.10
N ALA A 357 21.04 0.90 -21.00
CA ALA A 357 20.41 0.65 -19.72
C ALA A 357 20.50 1.92 -18.85
N ILE A 358 19.38 2.35 -18.27
CA ILE A 358 19.32 3.59 -17.50
C ILE A 358 18.97 3.25 -16.04
N PHE A 359 19.82 3.71 -15.11
CA PHE A 359 19.57 3.64 -13.67
C PHE A 359 19.71 5.03 -13.08
N ASP A 360 18.76 5.46 -12.24
CA ASP A 360 19.01 6.59 -11.36
C ASP A 360 20.20 6.29 -10.44
N CYS A 361 20.89 7.33 -9.99
CA CYS A 361 22.12 7.18 -9.22
C CYS A 361 21.97 6.43 -7.89
N ASP A 362 20.74 6.30 -7.39
CA ASP A 362 20.39 5.55 -6.17
C ASP A 362 19.86 4.13 -6.45
N HIS A 363 19.60 3.75 -7.70
CA HIS A 363 19.09 2.43 -8.06
C HIS A 363 20.24 1.45 -8.33
N VAL A 364 20.57 0.65 -7.33
CA VAL A 364 21.67 -0.33 -7.39
C VAL A 364 21.22 -1.58 -8.16
N PRO A 365 21.76 -1.88 -9.36
CA PRO A 365 21.36 -3.04 -10.13
C PRO A 365 21.88 -4.36 -9.55
N THR A 366 21.17 -5.45 -9.82
CA THR A 366 21.69 -6.80 -9.56
C THR A 366 22.58 -7.24 -10.71
N ARG A 367 23.49 -8.18 -10.43
CA ARG A 367 24.41 -8.74 -11.43
C ARG A 367 23.70 -9.41 -12.61
N SER A 368 22.47 -9.90 -12.40
CA SER A 368 21.64 -10.60 -13.39
C SER A 368 20.82 -9.67 -14.30
N PHE A 369 20.81 -8.35 -14.07
CA PHE A 369 19.90 -7.41 -14.73
C PHE A 369 19.85 -7.57 -16.27
N LEU A 370 21.01 -7.60 -16.94
CA LEU A 370 21.07 -7.76 -18.40
C LEU A 370 20.69 -9.18 -18.84
N GLN A 371 21.09 -10.22 -18.11
CA GLN A 371 20.72 -11.60 -18.45
C GLN A 371 19.21 -11.82 -18.43
N MET A 372 18.52 -11.19 -17.48
CA MET A 372 17.07 -11.29 -17.33
C MET A 372 16.32 -10.53 -18.42
N THR A 373 16.85 -9.39 -18.88
CA THR A 373 16.14 -8.47 -19.79
C THR A 373 16.45 -8.71 -21.27
N MET A 374 17.69 -9.04 -21.61
CA MET A 374 18.20 -8.99 -22.99
C MET A 374 17.63 -10.09 -23.91
N GLY A 375 17.25 -11.24 -23.38
CA GLY A 375 16.70 -12.34 -24.18
C GLY A 375 15.45 -11.95 -24.98
N TRP A 376 14.61 -11.07 -24.43
CA TRP A 376 13.41 -10.60 -25.12
C TRP A 376 13.71 -9.73 -26.34
N PHE A 377 14.76 -8.89 -26.31
CA PHE A 377 15.16 -8.09 -27.48
C PHE A 377 15.70 -8.93 -28.63
N LEU A 378 16.26 -10.10 -28.33
CA LEU A 378 16.72 -11.04 -29.35
C LEU A 378 15.55 -11.75 -30.02
N LYS A 379 14.55 -12.14 -29.21
CA LYS A 379 13.31 -12.80 -29.64
C LYS A 379 12.37 -11.86 -30.40
N GLU A 380 12.17 -10.65 -29.91
CA GLU A 380 11.24 -9.67 -30.47
C GLU A 380 12.00 -8.46 -31.06
N LYS A 381 12.17 -8.45 -32.39
CA LYS A 381 12.95 -7.41 -33.08
C LYS A 381 12.33 -6.01 -32.98
N GLN A 382 11.01 -5.92 -32.86
CA GLN A 382 10.27 -4.66 -32.71
C GLN A 382 10.26 -4.12 -31.26
N LEU A 383 10.78 -4.90 -30.30
CA LEU A 383 10.89 -4.46 -28.91
C LEU A 383 11.91 -3.33 -28.82
N ALA A 384 11.43 -2.15 -28.45
CA ALA A 384 12.25 -0.96 -28.25
C ALA A 384 12.62 -0.74 -26.78
N MET A 385 11.80 -1.20 -25.83
CA MET A 385 12.05 -0.94 -24.41
C MET A 385 11.59 -2.11 -23.52
N MET A 386 12.40 -2.47 -22.53
CA MET A 386 12.10 -3.43 -21.48
C MET A 386 12.23 -2.73 -20.11
N GLN A 387 11.12 -2.66 -19.37
CA GLN A 387 11.07 -2.07 -18.03
C GLN A 387 11.06 -3.18 -16.96
N THR A 388 11.77 -2.94 -15.86
CA THR A 388 11.71 -3.77 -14.64
C THR A 388 11.13 -2.96 -13.47
N PRO A 389 10.67 -3.57 -12.36
CA PRO A 389 10.04 -2.86 -11.25
C PRO A 389 11.01 -1.87 -10.59
N HIS A 390 10.49 -0.72 -10.14
CA HIS A 390 11.21 0.07 -9.14
C HIS A 390 10.97 -0.56 -7.77
N HIS A 391 12.02 -1.12 -7.20
CA HIS A 391 12.00 -1.64 -5.86
C HIS A 391 12.74 -0.67 -4.93
N PHE A 392 12.18 -0.41 -3.76
CA PHE A 392 12.80 0.46 -2.76
C PHE A 392 13.08 -0.35 -1.51
N PHE A 393 14.33 -0.31 -1.03
CA PHE A 393 14.73 -1.02 0.19
C PHE A 393 14.62 -0.15 1.43
N SER A 394 14.38 1.16 1.27
CA SER A 394 14.01 2.08 2.35
C SER A 394 12.49 2.32 2.40
N PRO A 395 11.92 2.56 3.60
CA PRO A 395 10.51 2.86 3.74
C PRO A 395 10.16 4.22 3.12
N ASP A 396 9.02 4.28 2.43
CA ASP A 396 8.44 5.58 2.08
C ASP A 396 7.86 6.30 3.33
N PRO A 397 7.53 7.60 3.25
CA PRO A 397 7.00 8.34 4.39
C PRO A 397 5.69 7.77 4.96
N PHE A 398 4.84 7.14 4.15
CA PHE A 398 3.61 6.50 4.63
C PHE A 398 3.96 5.26 5.46
N GLU A 399 4.84 4.40 4.97
CA GLU A 399 5.31 3.21 5.69
C GLU A 399 5.99 3.57 7.00
N ARG A 400 6.86 4.59 6.97
CA ARG A 400 7.63 5.04 8.14
C ARG A 400 6.76 5.72 9.18
N ASN A 401 5.95 6.70 8.78
CA ASN A 401 5.19 7.54 9.72
C ASN A 401 4.02 6.75 10.35
N LEU A 402 3.51 5.73 9.65
CA LEU A 402 2.45 4.86 10.16
C LEU A 402 2.97 3.59 10.84
N GLY A 403 4.28 3.32 10.81
CA GLY A 403 4.91 2.15 11.44
C GLY A 403 4.52 0.82 10.77
N ARG A 404 4.41 0.85 9.44
CA ARG A 404 3.84 -0.22 8.60
C ARG A 404 4.82 -0.77 7.55
N PHE A 405 6.07 -0.33 7.54
CA PHE A 405 7.11 -0.87 6.66
C PHE A 405 7.12 -2.40 6.68
N ARG A 406 7.06 -3.01 5.49
CA ARG A 406 7.00 -4.47 5.26
C ARG A 406 5.79 -5.22 5.84
N LYS A 407 4.79 -4.51 6.38
CA LYS A 407 3.52 -5.12 6.86
C LYS A 407 2.38 -4.97 5.87
N THR A 408 2.42 -3.89 5.09
CA THR A 408 1.43 -3.55 4.07
C THR A 408 2.17 -3.15 2.80
N PRO A 409 1.65 -3.50 1.61
CA PRO A 409 2.22 -3.03 0.35
C PRO A 409 2.33 -1.50 0.30
N ASN A 410 3.45 -1.00 -0.21
CA ASN A 410 3.68 0.43 -0.39
C ASN A 410 2.87 1.00 -1.57
N GLU A 411 2.90 2.32 -1.76
CA GLU A 411 2.13 2.97 -2.82
C GLU A 411 2.54 2.51 -4.23
N GLY A 412 3.84 2.39 -4.49
CA GLY A 412 4.35 1.95 -5.80
C GLY A 412 4.03 0.49 -6.17
N THR A 413 3.73 -0.36 -5.18
CA THR A 413 3.54 -1.81 -5.39
C THR A 413 2.38 -2.13 -6.32
N LEU A 414 1.29 -1.35 -6.31
CA LEU A 414 0.18 -1.55 -7.24
C LEU A 414 0.63 -1.31 -8.69
N PHE A 415 1.35 -0.23 -8.92
CA PHE A 415 1.77 0.18 -10.25
C PHE A 415 2.80 -0.79 -10.85
N TYR A 416 3.89 -1.06 -10.12
CA TYR A 416 4.94 -1.97 -10.54
C TYR A 416 4.57 -3.46 -10.39
N GLY A 417 3.56 -3.79 -9.60
CA GLY A 417 3.10 -5.17 -9.41
C GLY A 417 2.08 -5.60 -10.44
N LEU A 418 1.01 -4.84 -10.64
CA LEU A 418 -0.11 -5.26 -11.47
C LEU A 418 -0.30 -4.39 -12.71
N VAL A 419 -0.22 -3.07 -12.55
CA VAL A 419 -0.61 -2.13 -13.61
C VAL A 419 0.34 -2.19 -14.81
N GLN A 420 1.66 -2.19 -14.58
CA GLN A 420 2.65 -2.30 -15.66
C GLN A 420 2.61 -3.66 -16.36
N ASP A 421 2.33 -4.74 -15.62
CA ASP A 421 2.13 -6.08 -16.17
C ASP A 421 0.82 -6.18 -16.97
N GLY A 422 -0.21 -5.42 -16.58
CA GLY A 422 -1.43 -5.22 -17.35
C GLY A 422 -1.19 -4.40 -18.62
N ASN A 423 -0.38 -3.35 -18.55
CA ASN A 423 0.01 -2.55 -19.73
C ASN A 423 0.79 -3.34 -20.77
N ASP A 424 1.60 -4.31 -20.33
CA ASP A 424 2.39 -5.18 -21.20
C ASP A 424 1.50 -6.01 -22.14
N MET A 425 0.30 -6.41 -21.70
CA MET A 425 -0.71 -7.06 -22.56
C MET A 425 -1.08 -6.20 -23.78
N TRP A 426 -0.99 -4.88 -23.65
CA TRP A 426 -1.47 -3.91 -24.62
C TRP A 426 -0.34 -3.21 -25.40
N ASP A 427 0.90 -3.69 -25.30
CA ASP A 427 2.10 -3.00 -25.79
C ASP A 427 2.19 -1.55 -25.28
N ALA A 428 1.82 -1.32 -24.02
CA ALA A 428 1.66 0.01 -23.44
C ALA A 428 2.50 0.22 -22.17
N THR A 429 3.51 -0.62 -21.92
CA THR A 429 4.41 -0.48 -20.77
C THR A 429 5.17 0.84 -20.85
N PHE A 430 5.18 1.60 -19.74
CA PHE A 430 5.89 2.86 -19.64
C PHE A 430 7.33 2.66 -19.20
N PHE A 431 8.23 3.45 -19.78
CA PHE A 431 9.55 3.75 -19.24
C PHE A 431 9.35 4.67 -18.04
N CYS A 432 9.88 4.26 -16.89
CA CYS A 432 9.75 4.96 -15.60
C CYS A 432 11.03 5.71 -15.21
N GLY A 433 11.88 6.08 -16.17
CA GLY A 433 13.09 6.86 -15.93
C GLY A 433 14.28 6.09 -15.41
N SER A 434 14.10 4.89 -14.85
CA SER A 434 15.15 4.03 -14.28
C SER A 434 14.77 2.56 -14.42
N CYS A 435 15.74 1.66 -14.22
CA CYS A 435 15.57 0.21 -14.24
C CYS A 435 15.02 -0.33 -15.58
N ALA A 436 15.47 0.27 -16.69
CA ALA A 436 15.02 -0.08 -18.03
C ALA A 436 16.18 -0.23 -19.01
N VAL A 437 15.97 -1.08 -20.02
CA VAL A 437 16.84 -1.20 -21.19
C VAL A 437 16.08 -0.67 -22.40
N ILE A 438 16.73 0.14 -23.22
CA ILE A 438 16.16 0.74 -24.43
C ILE A 438 17.08 0.41 -25.61
N ARG A 439 16.50 -0.03 -26.73
CA ARG A 439 17.24 -0.25 -27.98
C ARG A 439 17.65 1.09 -28.58
N ARG A 440 18.93 1.25 -28.91
CA ARG A 440 19.52 2.52 -29.36
C ARG A 440 18.87 3.04 -30.65
N LYS A 441 18.70 2.18 -31.65
CA LYS A 441 18.14 2.57 -32.96
C LYS A 441 16.73 3.20 -32.87
N PRO A 442 15.70 2.55 -32.28
CA PRO A 442 14.40 3.18 -32.05
C PRO A 442 14.47 4.49 -31.26
N LEU A 443 15.36 4.55 -30.26
CA LEU A 443 15.55 5.75 -29.45
C LEU A 443 16.08 6.93 -30.29
N ASP A 444 17.04 6.67 -31.20
CA ASP A 444 17.53 7.71 -32.13
C ASP A 444 16.47 8.15 -33.14
N GLU A 445 15.66 7.22 -33.64
CA GLU A 445 14.60 7.53 -34.61
C GLU A 445 13.53 8.48 -34.06
N ILE A 446 13.36 8.54 -32.74
CA ILE A 446 12.46 9.49 -32.04
C ILE A 446 13.17 10.74 -31.50
N GLY A 447 14.47 10.90 -31.78
CA GLY A 447 15.27 12.05 -31.36
C GLY A 447 15.87 11.96 -29.95
N GLY A 448 15.98 10.75 -29.39
CA GLY A 448 16.45 10.52 -28.03
C GLY A 448 15.33 10.51 -26.99
N ILE A 449 15.70 10.78 -25.74
CA ILE A 449 14.75 10.96 -24.63
C ILE A 449 13.96 12.26 -24.86
N ALA A 450 12.64 12.22 -24.69
CA ALA A 450 11.76 13.39 -24.86
C ALA A 450 12.14 14.54 -23.91
N VAL A 451 11.88 15.79 -24.28
CA VAL A 451 12.35 16.97 -23.53
C VAL A 451 11.28 18.03 -23.27
N GLU A 452 10.10 17.84 -23.84
CA GLU A 452 9.00 18.82 -23.88
C GLU A 452 8.18 18.83 -22.59
N THR A 453 8.22 17.74 -21.82
CA THR A 453 7.47 17.58 -20.58
C THR A 453 8.39 17.24 -19.42
N VAL A 454 7.93 17.47 -18.19
CA VAL A 454 8.74 17.16 -16.98
C VAL A 454 8.76 15.68 -16.60
N THR A 455 8.08 14.84 -17.37
CA THR A 455 8.06 13.38 -17.28
C THR A 455 8.55 12.83 -18.62
N GLU A 456 9.83 13.06 -18.89
CA GLU A 456 10.50 12.71 -20.13
C GLU A 456 10.37 11.22 -20.46
N ASP A 457 10.30 10.40 -19.43
CA ASP A 457 10.34 8.96 -19.47
C ASP A 457 9.06 8.36 -20.08
N ALA A 458 7.90 8.71 -19.52
CA ALA A 458 6.60 8.31 -20.03
C ALA A 458 6.36 8.90 -21.43
N HIS A 459 6.84 10.12 -21.69
CA HIS A 459 6.73 10.76 -22.99
C HIS A 459 7.58 10.05 -24.05
N THR A 460 8.79 9.61 -23.70
CA THR A 460 9.65 8.78 -24.58
C THR A 460 8.93 7.49 -24.99
N SER A 461 8.25 6.83 -24.04
CA SER A 461 7.46 5.62 -24.33
C SER A 461 6.36 5.88 -25.35
N LEU A 462 5.63 6.99 -25.19
CA LEU A 462 4.57 7.40 -26.09
C LEU A 462 5.11 7.62 -27.52
N ARG A 463 6.28 8.23 -27.65
CA ARG A 463 6.95 8.43 -28.95
C ARG A 463 7.36 7.13 -29.61
N LEU A 464 7.93 6.19 -28.84
CA LEU A 464 8.29 4.86 -29.35
C LEU A 464 7.05 4.12 -29.86
N HIS A 465 5.97 4.09 -29.08
CA HIS A 465 4.72 3.41 -29.47
C HIS A 465 4.07 4.04 -30.70
N ARG A 466 4.14 5.36 -30.85
CA ARG A 466 3.61 6.06 -32.03
C ARG A 466 4.34 5.73 -33.33
N ARG A 467 5.61 5.36 -33.23
CA ARG A 467 6.40 4.84 -34.36
C ARG A 467 6.15 3.35 -34.62
N GLY A 468 5.28 2.70 -33.85
CA GLY A 468 4.90 1.31 -34.02
C GLY A 468 5.80 0.31 -33.29
N TYR A 469 6.76 0.78 -32.49
CA TYR A 469 7.57 -0.09 -31.65
C TYR A 469 6.80 -0.62 -30.46
N THR A 470 7.22 -1.77 -29.94
CA THR A 470 6.63 -2.38 -28.74
C THR A 470 7.48 -2.11 -27.50
N SER A 471 6.84 -2.18 -26.33
CA SER A 471 7.51 -2.23 -25.04
C SER A 471 7.07 -3.46 -24.26
N ALA A 472 7.91 -3.89 -23.32
CA ALA A 472 7.65 -5.04 -22.48
C ALA A 472 7.94 -4.73 -21.01
N TYR A 473 7.25 -5.45 -20.13
CA TYR A 473 7.46 -5.41 -18.69
C TYR A 473 7.85 -6.78 -18.16
N MET A 474 8.91 -6.83 -17.35
CA MET A 474 9.26 -8.03 -16.61
C MET A 474 9.14 -7.75 -15.12
N ARG A 475 8.16 -8.39 -14.47
CA ARG A 475 7.86 -8.20 -13.05
C ARG A 475 8.82 -8.97 -12.14
N ILE A 476 10.13 -8.71 -12.27
CA ILE A 476 11.15 -9.25 -11.40
C ILE A 476 12.04 -8.07 -10.98
N PRO A 477 12.12 -7.71 -9.69
CA PRO A 477 13.03 -6.67 -9.22
C PRO A 477 14.48 -7.02 -9.61
N GLN A 478 15.13 -6.15 -10.38
CA GLN A 478 16.53 -6.31 -10.82
C GLN A 478 17.40 -5.10 -10.44
N ALA A 479 16.84 -4.15 -9.71
CA ALA A 479 17.56 -3.06 -9.09
C ALA A 479 16.75 -2.56 -7.89
N ALA A 480 17.43 -1.97 -6.90
CA ALA A 480 16.78 -1.44 -5.72
C ALA A 480 17.30 -0.04 -5.39
N GLY A 481 16.38 0.89 -5.12
CA GLY A 481 16.67 2.29 -4.85
C GLY A 481 16.24 2.77 -3.46
N LEU A 482 16.41 4.07 -3.24
CA LEU A 482 15.99 4.75 -2.03
C LEU A 482 14.65 5.47 -2.26
N ALA A 483 13.68 5.23 -1.38
CA ALA A 483 12.45 6.02 -1.29
C ALA A 483 12.74 7.42 -0.73
N THR A 484 11.79 8.35 -0.94
CA THR A 484 11.88 9.74 -0.48
C THR A 484 11.96 9.85 1.04
N GLU A 485 12.89 10.68 1.53
CA GLU A 485 13.17 10.80 2.97
C GLU A 485 12.15 11.60 3.78
N SER A 486 11.30 12.41 3.16
CA SER A 486 10.25 13.17 3.84
C SER A 486 8.95 13.16 3.05
N LEU A 487 7.83 13.40 3.73
CA LEU A 487 6.52 13.55 3.12
C LEU A 487 6.49 14.74 2.15
N SER A 488 7.14 15.85 2.49
CA SER A 488 7.24 17.01 1.61
C SER A 488 7.97 16.69 0.30
N ALA A 489 9.08 15.94 0.35
CA ALA A 489 9.79 15.46 -0.83
C ALA A 489 8.94 14.45 -1.64
N HIS A 490 8.21 13.57 -0.96
CA HIS A 490 7.29 12.62 -1.59
C HIS A 490 6.18 13.32 -2.35
N ILE A 491 5.50 14.29 -1.72
CA ILE A 491 4.47 15.12 -2.35
C ILE A 491 5.06 15.89 -3.53
N GLY A 492 6.25 16.50 -3.36
CA GLY A 492 6.94 17.22 -4.44
C GLY A 492 7.23 16.35 -5.66
N GLN A 493 7.60 15.08 -5.46
CA GLN A 493 7.78 14.11 -6.54
C GLN A 493 6.45 13.81 -7.25
N ARG A 494 5.37 13.55 -6.51
CA ARG A 494 4.05 13.24 -7.07
C ARG A 494 3.42 14.43 -7.81
N ILE A 495 3.62 15.67 -7.32
CA ILE A 495 3.23 16.89 -8.04
C ILE A 495 3.89 16.94 -9.42
N ARG A 496 5.18 16.63 -9.51
CA ARG A 496 5.93 16.63 -10.77
C ARG A 496 5.37 15.60 -11.75
N TRP A 497 5.14 14.38 -11.28
CA TRP A 497 4.57 13.29 -12.09
C TRP A 497 3.17 13.65 -12.58
N ALA A 498 2.32 14.15 -11.69
CA ALA A 498 0.96 14.56 -12.02
C ALA A 498 0.95 15.66 -13.08
N ARG A 499 1.78 16.70 -12.89
CA ARG A 499 1.93 17.78 -13.87
C ARG A 499 2.41 17.27 -15.22
N GLY A 500 3.46 16.45 -15.24
CA GLY A 500 4.06 15.94 -16.48
C GLY A 500 3.09 15.07 -17.28
N MET A 501 2.35 14.17 -16.62
CA MET A 501 1.35 13.34 -17.30
C MET A 501 0.22 14.17 -17.92
N VAL A 502 -0.24 15.23 -17.25
CA VAL A 502 -1.23 16.16 -17.82
C VAL A 502 -0.64 17.01 -18.95
N GLN A 503 0.65 17.39 -18.87
CA GLN A 503 1.34 18.04 -19.98
C GLN A 503 1.38 17.13 -21.22
N ILE A 504 1.73 15.84 -21.06
CA ILE A 504 1.68 14.88 -22.17
C ILE A 504 0.25 14.79 -22.73
N PHE A 505 -0.77 14.72 -21.86
CA PHE A 505 -2.17 14.68 -22.29
C PHE A 505 -2.57 15.89 -23.15
N ARG A 506 -2.09 17.09 -22.81
CA ARG A 506 -2.43 18.33 -23.52
C ARG A 506 -1.56 18.64 -24.73
N LEU A 507 -0.26 18.45 -24.61
CA LEU A 507 0.71 18.79 -25.65
C LEU A 507 0.77 17.70 -26.73
N ASP A 508 0.88 16.44 -26.31
CA ASP A 508 1.07 15.33 -27.23
C ASP A 508 -0.22 14.56 -27.52
N ASN A 509 -1.19 14.60 -26.61
CA ASN A 509 -2.55 14.06 -26.76
C ASN A 509 -2.59 12.61 -27.28
N PRO A 510 -2.40 11.61 -26.40
CA PRO A 510 -2.43 10.21 -26.82
C PRO A 510 -3.80 9.76 -27.32
N LEU A 511 -4.89 10.44 -26.93
CA LEU A 511 -6.25 9.99 -27.24
C LEU A 511 -6.62 10.22 -28.70
N PHE A 512 -6.24 11.36 -29.27
CA PHE A 512 -6.56 11.73 -30.67
C PHE A 512 -5.34 11.78 -31.60
N GLY A 513 -4.11 11.78 -31.08
CA GLY A 513 -2.90 11.80 -31.92
C GLY A 513 -2.70 10.53 -32.74
N LYS A 514 -2.00 10.61 -33.87
CA LYS A 514 -1.78 9.45 -34.78
C LYS A 514 -0.77 8.44 -34.19
N GLY A 515 -0.74 7.23 -34.73
CA GLY A 515 0.29 6.22 -34.44
C GLY A 515 0.03 5.25 -33.29
N LEU A 516 -1.00 5.47 -32.45
CA LEU A 516 -1.34 4.54 -31.36
C LEU A 516 -2.53 3.63 -31.69
N LYS A 517 -2.45 2.37 -31.25
CA LYS A 517 -3.57 1.41 -31.21
C LYS A 517 -4.62 1.88 -30.19
N LEU A 518 -5.89 1.54 -30.38
CA LEU A 518 -6.96 1.89 -29.44
C LEU A 518 -6.67 1.43 -28.00
N ALA A 519 -6.17 0.21 -27.82
CA ALA A 519 -5.80 -0.30 -26.51
C ALA A 519 -4.71 0.55 -25.82
N GLN A 520 -3.66 0.94 -26.55
CA GLN A 520 -2.62 1.84 -26.04
C GLN A 520 -3.22 3.18 -25.63
N ARG A 521 -4.12 3.76 -26.45
CA ARG A 521 -4.81 5.03 -26.11
C ARG A 521 -5.53 4.94 -24.78
N LEU A 522 -6.24 3.84 -24.52
CA LEU A 522 -6.96 3.61 -23.26
C LEU A 522 -6.01 3.44 -22.07
N CYS A 523 -4.88 2.74 -22.24
CA CYS A 523 -3.85 2.63 -21.20
C CYS A 523 -3.21 3.99 -20.84
N TYR A 524 -2.84 4.77 -21.86
CA TYR A 524 -2.32 6.13 -21.67
C TYR A 524 -3.36 7.05 -21.03
N LEU A 525 -4.62 6.96 -21.49
CA LEU A 525 -5.73 7.72 -20.91
C LEU A 525 -5.90 7.39 -19.42
N ASN A 526 -5.86 6.11 -19.05
CA ASN A 526 -6.00 5.71 -17.65
C ASN A 526 -4.88 6.29 -16.78
N ALA A 527 -3.63 6.20 -17.26
CA ALA A 527 -2.47 6.74 -16.54
C ALA A 527 -2.59 8.25 -16.32
N MET A 528 -3.10 9.00 -17.31
CA MET A 528 -3.30 10.44 -17.22
C MET A 528 -4.46 10.81 -16.31
N PHE A 529 -5.59 10.10 -16.43
CA PHE A 529 -6.76 10.32 -15.58
C PHE A 529 -6.40 10.06 -14.13
N HIS A 530 -5.65 9.01 -13.80
CA HIS A 530 -5.23 8.71 -12.43
C HIS A 530 -4.65 9.93 -11.69
N PHE A 531 -3.87 10.77 -12.37
CA PHE A 531 -3.29 11.99 -11.77
C PHE A 531 -4.26 13.17 -11.62
N LEU A 532 -5.43 13.13 -12.25
CA LEU A 532 -6.53 14.08 -12.08
C LEU A 532 -7.45 13.72 -10.88
N SER A 533 -7.19 12.61 -10.18
CA SER A 533 -7.97 12.12 -9.04
C SER A 533 -8.10 13.12 -7.88
N GLY A 534 -7.18 14.09 -7.77
CA GLY A 534 -7.21 15.08 -6.71
C GLY A 534 -8.51 15.90 -6.65
N ILE A 535 -9.08 16.29 -7.80
CA ILE A 535 -10.32 17.08 -7.85
C ILE A 535 -11.53 16.25 -7.37
N PRO A 536 -11.84 15.08 -7.97
CA PRO A 536 -12.89 14.17 -7.47
C PRO A 536 -12.73 13.84 -5.98
N ARG A 537 -11.49 13.68 -5.52
CA ARG A 537 -11.23 13.35 -4.12
C ARG A 537 -11.69 14.46 -3.17
N LEU A 538 -11.37 15.71 -3.49
CA LEU A 538 -11.82 16.86 -2.70
C LEU A 538 -13.34 17.03 -2.74
N ILE A 539 -13.98 16.72 -3.89
CA ILE A 539 -15.44 16.72 -4.02
C ILE A 539 -16.05 15.67 -3.08
N PHE A 540 -15.57 14.42 -3.06
CA PHE A 540 -16.09 13.40 -2.16
C PHE A 540 -15.92 13.75 -0.68
N LEU A 541 -14.81 14.40 -0.31
CA LEU A 541 -14.55 14.84 1.07
C LEU A 541 -15.46 15.98 1.54
N THR A 542 -16.14 16.67 0.61
CA THR A 542 -16.99 17.83 0.89
C THR A 542 -18.46 17.64 0.49
N ALA A 543 -18.78 16.64 -0.33
CA ALA A 543 -20.13 16.39 -0.84
C ALA A 543 -21.21 16.26 0.26
N PRO A 544 -20.99 15.52 1.38
CA PRO A 544 -22.00 15.44 2.45
C PRO A 544 -22.29 16.79 3.11
N LEU A 545 -21.35 17.74 3.04
CA LEU A 545 -21.48 19.06 3.64
C LEU A 545 -22.42 19.97 2.86
N ALA A 546 -22.64 19.70 1.56
CA ALA A 546 -23.60 20.45 0.76
C ALA A 546 -25.01 20.31 1.34
N PHE A 547 -25.44 19.10 1.71
CA PHE A 547 -26.72 18.90 2.39
C PHE A 547 -26.71 19.48 3.82
N LEU A 548 -25.68 19.16 4.61
CA LEU A 548 -25.64 19.53 6.03
C LEU A 548 -25.53 21.04 6.28
N LEU A 549 -24.77 21.76 5.45
CA LEU A 549 -24.52 23.19 5.61
C LEU A 549 -25.41 24.06 4.72
N LEU A 550 -25.64 23.65 3.47
CA LEU A 550 -26.34 24.47 2.47
C LEU A 550 -27.79 24.01 2.23
N HIS A 551 -28.25 22.91 2.86
CA HIS A 551 -29.53 22.27 2.56
C HIS A 551 -29.66 21.84 1.08
N ALA A 552 -28.52 21.57 0.41
CA ALA A 552 -28.52 21.19 -0.99
C ALA A 552 -28.63 19.66 -1.15
N TYR A 553 -29.68 19.19 -1.82
CA TYR A 553 -29.90 17.77 -2.11
C TYR A 553 -29.07 17.32 -3.31
N ILE A 554 -27.83 16.91 -3.03
CA ILE A 554 -26.87 16.41 -4.03
C ILE A 554 -27.31 15.10 -4.73
N ILE A 555 -28.17 14.33 -4.08
CA ILE A 555 -28.83 13.14 -4.62
C ILE A 555 -30.31 13.23 -4.25
N TYR A 556 -31.14 13.60 -5.23
CA TYR A 556 -32.58 13.74 -5.03
C TYR A 556 -33.27 12.38 -5.11
N ALA A 557 -33.11 11.58 -4.05
CA ALA A 557 -33.74 10.27 -3.92
C ALA A 557 -33.94 9.89 -2.44
N PRO A 558 -34.92 9.02 -2.12
CA PRO A 558 -35.06 8.47 -0.78
C PRO A 558 -33.79 7.75 -0.32
N ALA A 559 -33.44 7.89 0.97
CA ALA A 559 -32.24 7.29 1.55
C ALA A 559 -32.12 5.77 1.28
N LEU A 560 -33.24 5.04 1.28
CA LEU A 560 -33.27 3.60 0.95
C LEU A 560 -32.83 3.33 -0.49
N MET A 561 -33.25 4.14 -1.46
CA MET A 561 -32.84 4.00 -2.86
C MET A 561 -31.35 4.28 -3.02
N ILE A 562 -30.82 5.30 -2.34
CA ILE A 562 -29.38 5.58 -2.31
C ILE A 562 -28.62 4.34 -1.80
N ALA A 563 -29.04 3.76 -0.67
CA ALA A 563 -28.42 2.56 -0.13
C ALA A 563 -28.49 1.36 -1.09
N LEU A 564 -29.64 1.14 -1.73
CA LEU A 564 -29.85 0.04 -2.69
C LEU A 564 -28.98 0.14 -3.95
N PHE A 565 -28.49 1.32 -4.31
CA PHE A 565 -27.70 1.52 -5.51
C PHE A 565 -26.20 1.69 -5.20
N VAL A 566 -25.86 2.50 -4.19
CA VAL A 566 -24.48 2.80 -3.80
C VAL A 566 -23.79 1.60 -3.16
N ILE A 567 -24.42 0.94 -2.18
CA ILE A 567 -23.78 -0.14 -1.42
C ILE A 567 -23.41 -1.32 -2.33
N PRO A 568 -24.30 -1.83 -3.19
CA PRO A 568 -23.96 -2.96 -4.06
C PRO A 568 -22.86 -2.61 -5.06
N HIS A 569 -22.87 -1.39 -5.61
CA HIS A 569 -21.77 -0.91 -6.45
C HIS A 569 -20.43 -0.96 -5.71
N MET A 570 -20.36 -0.35 -4.51
CA MET A 570 -19.15 -0.34 -3.70
C MET A 570 -18.68 -1.76 -3.33
N VAL A 571 -19.62 -2.64 -2.95
CA VAL A 571 -19.32 -4.04 -2.60
C VAL A 571 -18.76 -4.80 -3.79
N HIS A 572 -19.38 -4.73 -4.97
CA HIS A 572 -18.92 -5.43 -6.15
C HIS A 572 -17.57 -4.90 -6.66
N ALA A 573 -17.38 -3.57 -6.68
CA ALA A 573 -16.11 -2.95 -7.05
C ALA A 573 -14.98 -3.36 -6.08
N SER A 574 -15.24 -3.28 -4.77
CA SER A 574 -14.28 -3.67 -3.73
C SER A 574 -13.95 -5.17 -3.79
N LEU A 575 -14.94 -6.03 -3.98
CA LEU A 575 -14.74 -7.49 -4.08
C LEU A 575 -13.85 -7.86 -5.28
N THR A 576 -14.13 -7.24 -6.42
CA THR A 576 -13.38 -7.44 -7.67
C THR A 576 -11.95 -6.92 -7.53
N ASN A 577 -11.78 -5.72 -6.97
CA ASN A 577 -10.46 -5.15 -6.70
C ASN A 577 -9.67 -5.99 -5.69
N SER A 578 -10.28 -6.49 -4.63
CA SER A 578 -9.61 -7.36 -3.65
C SER A 578 -9.11 -8.67 -4.30
N LYS A 579 -9.86 -9.26 -5.23
CA LYS A 579 -9.43 -10.46 -5.97
C LYS A 579 -8.27 -10.19 -6.93
N ILE A 580 -8.31 -9.06 -7.65
CA ILE A 580 -7.33 -8.73 -8.70
C ILE A 580 -6.07 -8.08 -8.10
N GLN A 581 -6.25 -7.12 -7.20
CA GLN A 581 -5.22 -6.21 -6.68
C GLN A 581 -4.79 -6.52 -5.25
N GLY A 582 -5.50 -7.39 -4.51
CA GLY A 582 -5.32 -7.56 -3.05
C GLY A 582 -3.91 -7.95 -2.60
N LYS A 583 -3.08 -8.55 -3.48
CA LYS A 583 -1.66 -8.82 -3.21
C LYS A 583 -0.79 -7.55 -3.22
N TYR A 584 -1.19 -6.55 -4.00
CA TYR A 584 -0.40 -5.35 -4.27
C TYR A 584 -0.96 -4.10 -3.61
N ARG A 585 -2.24 -4.12 -3.21
CA ARG A 585 -2.90 -3.01 -2.53
C ARG A 585 -3.99 -3.55 -1.61
N HIS A 586 -3.83 -3.26 -0.32
CA HIS A 586 -4.86 -3.58 0.67
C HIS A 586 -6.04 -2.63 0.57
N SER A 587 -7.24 -3.12 0.88
CA SER A 587 -8.49 -2.37 0.79
C SER A 587 -8.44 -1.08 1.60
N PHE A 588 -9.06 -0.02 1.08
CA PHE A 588 -9.17 1.32 1.69
C PHE A 588 -7.86 2.10 1.91
N TRP A 589 -6.68 1.50 1.71
CA TRP A 589 -5.42 2.23 1.84
C TRP A 589 -5.25 3.29 0.75
N SER A 590 -5.69 3.01 -0.48
CA SER A 590 -5.68 3.97 -1.60
C SER A 590 -6.36 5.29 -1.23
N GLU A 591 -7.42 5.22 -0.43
CA GLU A 591 -8.18 6.37 0.06
C GLU A 591 -7.31 7.34 0.88
N ILE A 592 -6.36 6.81 1.68
CA ILE A 592 -5.44 7.65 2.47
C ILE A 592 -4.38 8.26 1.58
N TYR A 593 -3.76 7.46 0.70
CA TYR A 593 -2.74 7.94 -0.24
C TYR A 593 -3.30 9.07 -1.13
N GLU A 594 -4.48 8.86 -1.72
CA GLU A 594 -5.14 9.84 -2.58
C GLU A 594 -5.54 11.09 -1.78
N THR A 595 -6.06 10.97 -0.56
CA THR A 595 -6.40 12.14 0.27
C THR A 595 -5.20 13.00 0.60
N VAL A 596 -4.06 12.39 0.93
CA VAL A 596 -2.80 13.12 1.20
C VAL A 596 -2.36 13.88 -0.06
N LEU A 597 -2.45 13.27 -1.24
CA LEU A 597 -1.99 13.92 -2.47
C LEU A 597 -2.99 14.92 -3.06
N ALA A 598 -4.30 14.72 -2.83
CA ALA A 598 -5.38 15.38 -3.58
C ALA A 598 -5.28 16.91 -3.63
N TRP A 599 -5.10 17.55 -2.46
CA TRP A 599 -4.99 19.01 -2.38
C TRP A 599 -3.77 19.55 -3.12
N TYR A 600 -2.67 18.81 -3.11
CA TYR A 600 -1.38 19.25 -3.67
C TYR A 600 -1.28 19.03 -5.17
N ILE A 601 -1.89 17.96 -5.70
CA ILE A 601 -1.85 17.66 -7.14
C ILE A 601 -2.95 18.39 -7.93
N ALA A 602 -4.09 18.73 -7.31
CA ALA A 602 -5.22 19.35 -8.02
C ALA A 602 -4.87 20.70 -8.69
N PRO A 603 -4.21 21.67 -8.02
CA PRO A 603 -3.88 22.95 -8.67
C PRO A 603 -2.87 22.80 -9.82
N PRO A 604 -1.72 22.11 -9.65
CA PRO A 604 -0.75 21.94 -10.74
C PRO A 604 -1.30 21.20 -11.95
N THR A 605 -2.17 20.20 -11.74
CA THR A 605 -2.80 19.47 -12.84
C THR A 605 -3.84 20.31 -13.56
N LEU A 606 -4.67 21.09 -12.84
CA LEU A 606 -5.62 22.01 -13.46
C LEU A 606 -4.90 23.10 -14.27
N VAL A 607 -3.81 23.66 -13.72
CA VAL A 607 -2.98 24.64 -14.44
C VAL A 607 -2.38 24.01 -15.68
N ALA A 608 -1.82 22.79 -15.60
CA ALA A 608 -1.25 22.10 -16.76
C ALA A 608 -2.32 21.77 -17.82
N LEU A 609 -3.56 21.49 -17.40
CA LEU A 609 -4.68 21.22 -18.30
C LEU A 609 -5.04 22.47 -19.12
N ILE A 610 -5.04 23.65 -18.50
CA ILE A 610 -5.41 24.93 -19.13
C ILE A 610 -4.20 25.55 -19.88
N ASN A 611 -3.04 25.62 -19.23
CA ASN A 611 -1.82 26.20 -19.75
C ASN A 611 -0.58 25.33 -19.41
N PRO A 612 -0.24 24.34 -20.27
CA PRO A 612 0.78 23.33 -19.98
C PRO A 612 2.20 23.89 -19.83
N HIS A 613 2.50 25.08 -20.37
CA HIS A 613 3.83 25.69 -20.28
C HIS A 613 4.03 26.51 -18.99
N LYS A 614 2.98 26.75 -18.20
CA LYS A 614 3.06 27.53 -16.96
C LYS A 614 3.48 26.67 -15.76
N GLY A 615 4.42 27.19 -14.99
CA GLY A 615 4.89 26.63 -13.72
C GLY A 615 6.39 26.36 -13.73
N LYS A 616 7.12 26.88 -12.73
CA LYS A 616 8.55 26.59 -12.55
C LYS A 616 8.75 25.29 -11.77
N PHE A 617 9.90 24.66 -11.96
CA PHE A 617 10.34 23.50 -11.19
C PHE A 617 11.47 23.94 -10.27
N ASN A 618 11.31 23.73 -8.97
CA ASN A 618 12.44 23.77 -8.04
C ASN A 618 12.88 22.33 -7.76
N VAL A 619 14.17 22.08 -7.88
CA VAL A 619 14.78 20.79 -7.51
C VAL A 619 14.47 20.56 -6.02
N THR A 620 13.68 19.54 -5.72
CA THR A 620 13.46 19.08 -4.35
C THR A 620 14.80 18.68 -3.75
N ALA A 621 15.18 19.27 -2.62
CA ALA A 621 16.34 18.83 -1.86
C ALA A 621 16.12 17.36 -1.44
N LYS A 622 17.03 16.47 -1.86
CA LYS A 622 17.16 15.13 -1.29
C LYS A 622 18.18 15.25 -0.15
N GLY A 623 17.78 14.98 1.08
CA GLY A 623 18.71 14.96 2.22
C GLY A 623 18.19 15.70 3.44
N GLY A 624 18.10 14.99 4.56
CA GLY A 624 17.98 15.56 5.89
C GLY A 624 17.79 14.48 6.96
N LEU A 625 18.57 14.54 8.04
CA LEU A 625 18.31 13.70 9.21
C LEU A 625 17.14 14.30 10.01
N VAL A 626 16.10 13.50 10.25
CA VAL A 626 15.02 13.86 11.16
C VAL A 626 15.40 13.40 12.57
N GLU A 627 16.03 14.28 13.34
CA GLU A 627 16.52 13.97 14.69
C GLU A 627 15.40 13.86 15.73
N GLU A 628 14.28 14.55 15.52
CA GLU A 628 13.13 14.51 16.42
C GLU A 628 11.82 14.29 15.67
N LYS A 629 10.83 13.69 16.34
CA LYS A 629 9.48 13.52 15.79
C LYS A 629 8.79 14.89 15.76
N TYR A 630 8.37 15.35 14.59
CA TYR A 630 7.70 16.64 14.43
C TYR A 630 6.47 16.52 13.51
N VAL A 631 5.60 17.52 13.56
CA VAL A 631 4.48 17.66 12.62
C VAL A 631 4.88 18.66 11.55
N ASP A 632 4.81 18.27 10.28
CA ASP A 632 4.96 19.23 9.19
C ASP A 632 3.68 20.09 9.10
N TRP A 633 3.68 21.21 9.82
CA TRP A 633 2.53 22.11 9.90
C TRP A 633 2.19 22.75 8.56
N VAL A 634 3.15 22.91 7.65
CA VAL A 634 2.91 23.49 6.33
C VAL A 634 2.17 22.48 5.46
N ILE A 635 2.63 21.22 5.46
CA ILE A 635 1.98 20.12 4.73
C ILE A 635 0.63 19.72 5.35
N SER A 636 0.45 19.91 6.66
CA SER A 636 -0.78 19.50 7.34
C SER A 636 -1.95 20.48 7.19
N ARG A 637 -1.70 21.75 6.82
CA ARG A 637 -2.71 22.83 6.75
C ARG A 637 -3.99 22.44 5.99
N PRO A 638 -3.92 21.87 4.77
CA PRO A 638 -5.13 21.52 4.02
C PRO A 638 -5.96 20.45 4.70
N TYR A 639 -5.31 19.44 5.29
CA TYR A 639 -6.01 18.36 5.98
C TYR A 639 -6.70 18.89 7.23
N ILE A 640 -6.04 19.76 8.00
CA ILE A 640 -6.62 20.41 9.17
C ILE A 640 -7.84 21.24 8.76
N PHE A 641 -7.74 22.03 7.68
CA PHE A 641 -8.88 22.78 7.15
C PHE A 641 -10.07 21.86 6.80
N LEU A 642 -9.83 20.78 6.06
CA LEU A 642 -10.88 19.81 5.70
C LEU A 642 -11.47 19.09 6.92
N VAL A 643 -10.66 18.81 7.94
CA VAL A 643 -11.13 18.26 9.23
C VAL A 643 -12.06 19.25 9.91
N LEU A 644 -11.65 20.52 10.06
CA LEU A 644 -12.47 21.56 10.68
C LEU A 644 -13.80 21.76 9.94
N LEU A 645 -13.75 21.74 8.61
CA LEU A 645 -14.93 21.86 7.76
C LEU A 645 -15.88 20.66 7.92
N ASN A 646 -15.35 19.44 8.02
CA ASN A 646 -16.17 18.25 8.29
C ASN A 646 -16.73 18.24 9.73
N LEU A 647 -15.98 18.74 10.72
CA LEU A 647 -16.47 18.91 12.09
C LEU A 647 -17.60 19.93 12.17
N LEU A 648 -17.54 21.02 11.40
CA LEU A 648 -18.67 21.94 11.24
C LEU A 648 -19.89 21.22 10.64
N GLY A 649 -19.67 20.34 9.66
CA GLY A 649 -20.70 19.44 9.13
C GLY A 649 -21.34 18.55 10.20
N VAL A 650 -20.54 17.96 11.10
CA VAL A 650 -21.06 17.17 12.22
C VAL A 650 -21.94 18.03 13.13
N ALA A 651 -21.47 19.23 13.51
CA ALA A 651 -22.24 20.13 14.36
C ALA A 651 -23.58 20.52 13.71
N ALA A 652 -23.57 20.87 12.42
CA ALA A 652 -24.78 21.18 11.66
C ALA A 652 -25.71 19.96 11.53
N GLY A 653 -25.17 18.76 11.31
CA GLY A 653 -25.96 17.54 11.21
C GLY A 653 -26.60 17.13 12.54
N VAL A 654 -25.89 17.29 13.66
CA VAL A 654 -26.48 17.09 15.00
C VAL A 654 -27.60 18.10 15.24
N TRP A 655 -27.40 19.36 14.90
CA TRP A 655 -28.45 20.38 15.01
C TRP A 655 -29.67 20.03 14.13
N ARG A 656 -29.46 19.66 12.86
CA ARG A 656 -30.54 19.23 11.94
C ARG A 656 -31.26 17.96 12.41
N TYR A 657 -30.58 17.05 13.10
CA TYR A 657 -31.22 15.85 13.64
C TYR A 657 -32.27 16.17 14.71
N TYR A 658 -32.02 17.19 15.54
CA TYR A 658 -32.95 17.57 16.62
C TYR A 658 -33.97 18.64 16.21
N TYR A 659 -33.58 19.56 15.32
CA TYR A 659 -34.38 20.74 14.96
C TYR A 659 -34.85 20.76 13.51
N GLY A 660 -34.42 19.80 12.68
CA GLY A 660 -34.79 19.72 11.27
C GLY A 660 -36.08 18.93 11.02
N PRO A 661 -36.54 18.90 9.76
CA PRO A 661 -37.74 18.16 9.36
C PRO A 661 -37.63 16.65 9.60
N GLU A 662 -38.67 16.02 10.16
CA GLU A 662 -38.64 14.58 10.50
C GLU A 662 -38.44 13.68 9.26
N ASN A 663 -38.97 14.08 8.10
CA ASN A 663 -38.82 13.37 6.83
C ASN A 663 -37.37 13.35 6.31
N GLU A 664 -36.50 14.24 6.81
CA GLU A 664 -35.08 14.33 6.41
C GLU A 664 -34.14 13.57 7.36
N THR A 665 -34.64 13.06 8.48
CA THR A 665 -33.84 12.42 9.54
C THR A 665 -32.91 11.34 8.97
N LEU A 666 -33.41 10.49 8.07
CA LEU A 666 -32.60 9.45 7.43
C LEU A 666 -31.49 10.03 6.54
N THR A 667 -31.76 11.11 5.80
CA THR A 667 -30.78 11.80 4.97
C THR A 667 -29.69 12.45 5.81
N VAL A 668 -30.05 13.04 6.95
CA VAL A 668 -29.10 13.57 7.94
C VAL A 668 -28.20 12.46 8.47
N ILE A 669 -28.77 11.31 8.87
CA ILE A 669 -28.00 10.16 9.35
C ILE A 669 -27.02 9.65 8.29
N VAL A 670 -27.48 9.44 7.05
CA VAL A 670 -26.61 8.97 5.96
C VAL A 670 -25.48 9.96 5.69
N SER A 671 -25.78 11.26 5.68
CA SER A 671 -24.76 12.30 5.50
C SER A 671 -23.74 12.32 6.63
N LEU A 672 -24.19 12.18 7.89
CA LEU A 672 -23.30 12.07 9.06
C LEU A 672 -22.41 10.83 9.01
N VAL A 673 -22.91 9.69 8.51
CA VAL A 673 -22.09 8.48 8.28
C VAL A 673 -20.95 8.77 7.29
N TRP A 674 -21.24 9.46 6.20
CA TRP A 674 -20.20 9.86 5.23
C TRP A 674 -19.22 10.88 5.79
N VAL A 675 -19.68 11.88 6.55
CA VAL A 675 -18.79 12.83 7.24
C VAL A 675 -17.88 12.10 8.24
N PHE A 676 -18.41 11.14 8.99
CA PHE A 676 -17.62 10.32 9.90
C PHE A 676 -16.56 9.51 9.14
N TYR A 677 -16.94 8.89 8.01
CA TYR A 677 -15.99 8.21 7.14
C TYR A 677 -14.89 9.15 6.63
N ASN A 678 -15.25 10.36 6.17
CA ASN A 678 -14.30 11.39 5.75
C ASN A 678 -13.34 11.77 6.88
N LEU A 679 -13.85 11.96 8.10
CA LEU A 679 -13.02 12.24 9.28
C LEU A 679 -12.05 11.10 9.59
N VAL A 680 -12.42 9.83 9.40
CA VAL A 680 -11.49 8.71 9.59
C VAL A 680 -10.34 8.78 8.59
N ILE A 681 -10.64 9.00 7.31
CA ILE A 681 -9.62 9.10 6.25
C ILE A 681 -8.73 10.33 6.44
N LEU A 682 -9.31 11.49 6.74
CA LEU A 682 -8.58 12.73 7.03
C LEU A 682 -7.67 12.58 8.25
N GLY A 683 -8.13 11.86 9.29
CA GLY A 683 -7.29 11.49 10.42
C GLY A 683 -6.08 10.64 10.00
N GLY A 684 -6.26 9.74 9.03
CA GLY A 684 -5.18 8.98 8.42
C GLY A 684 -4.18 9.87 7.69
N ALA A 685 -4.66 10.84 6.91
CA ALA A 685 -3.81 11.82 6.23
C ALA A 685 -3.00 12.68 7.22
N VAL A 686 -3.62 13.13 8.32
CA VAL A 686 -2.93 13.81 9.42
C VAL A 686 -1.93 12.90 10.12
N ALA A 687 -2.20 11.61 10.25
CA ALA A 687 -1.24 10.66 10.83
C ALA A 687 0.04 10.54 9.99
N VAL A 688 -0.07 10.60 8.66
CA VAL A 688 1.06 10.53 7.73
C VAL A 688 1.93 11.78 7.81
N SER A 689 1.35 12.96 8.09
CA SER A 689 2.11 14.22 8.20
C SER A 689 2.91 14.39 9.48
N VAL A 690 2.82 13.43 10.40
CA VAL A 690 3.65 13.36 11.59
C VAL A 690 4.94 12.58 11.25
N GLU A 691 6.02 13.30 11.02
CA GLU A 691 7.32 12.71 10.63
C GLU A 691 7.95 11.95 11.80
N SER A 692 8.22 10.66 11.59
CA SER A 692 8.91 9.81 12.56
C SER A 692 10.42 10.07 12.58
N LYS A 693 11.03 9.96 13.77
CA LYS A 693 12.48 10.09 13.96
C LYS A 693 13.25 9.09 13.08
N GLN A 694 14.19 9.60 12.28
CA GLN A 694 15.10 8.82 11.45
C GLN A 694 16.52 8.94 12.01
N VAL A 695 16.94 7.94 12.80
CA VAL A 695 18.23 7.97 13.51
C VAL A 695 19.41 7.57 12.61
N ARG A 696 19.16 6.79 11.54
CA ARG A 696 20.21 6.16 10.74
C ARG A 696 20.29 6.80 9.35
N ARG A 697 21.52 7.18 8.93
CA ARG A 697 21.81 7.67 7.57
C ARG A 697 21.72 6.56 6.51
N ALA A 698 22.24 5.37 6.81
CA ALA A 698 22.21 4.21 5.90
C ALA A 698 21.07 3.26 6.27
N HIS A 699 20.24 2.92 5.29
CA HIS A 699 19.15 1.96 5.46
C HIS A 699 19.70 0.53 5.52
N ARG A 700 19.13 -0.30 6.42
CA ARG A 700 19.48 -1.71 6.54
C ARG A 700 18.51 -2.57 5.75
N VAL A 701 19.07 -3.54 5.04
CA VAL A 701 18.38 -4.52 4.20
C VAL A 701 18.35 -5.82 4.97
N GLU A 702 17.18 -6.27 5.42
CA GLU A 702 17.07 -7.61 6.02
C GLU A 702 17.20 -8.68 4.93
N ILE A 703 18.00 -9.70 5.20
CA ILE A 703 18.26 -10.86 4.33
C ILE A 703 18.66 -12.04 5.20
N ALA A 704 18.53 -13.27 4.74
CA ALA A 704 19.18 -14.42 5.38
C ALA A 704 20.27 -14.93 4.43
N MET A 705 21.54 -14.65 4.72
CA MET A 705 22.65 -15.15 3.91
C MET A 705 23.78 -15.76 4.77
N PRO A 706 24.40 -16.85 4.31
CA PRO A 706 25.50 -17.47 5.04
C PRO A 706 26.74 -16.58 4.99
N GLY A 707 27.46 -16.54 6.10
CA GLY A 707 28.77 -15.89 6.23
C GLY A 707 29.62 -16.58 7.28
N ALA A 708 30.82 -16.07 7.49
CA ALA A 708 31.65 -16.44 8.62
C ALA A 708 32.36 -15.22 9.18
N ILE A 709 32.75 -15.28 10.45
CA ILE A 709 33.66 -14.30 11.06
C ILE A 709 34.96 -15.00 11.41
N ALA A 710 36.09 -14.38 11.07
CA ALA A 710 37.41 -14.75 11.53
C ALA A 710 37.86 -13.77 12.62
N ARG A 711 38.23 -14.30 13.78
CA ARG A 711 38.91 -13.53 14.83
C ARG A 711 40.38 -13.34 14.48
N GLU A 712 41.03 -12.38 15.14
CA GLU A 712 42.48 -12.15 15.01
C GLU A 712 43.32 -13.36 15.44
N ASP A 713 42.78 -14.22 16.32
CA ASP A 713 43.39 -15.49 16.73
C ASP A 713 43.23 -16.63 15.70
N GLY A 714 42.66 -16.35 14.53
CA GLY A 714 42.48 -17.32 13.44
C GLY A 714 41.23 -18.22 13.56
N HIS A 715 40.46 -18.14 14.65
CA HIS A 715 39.24 -18.94 14.78
C HIS A 715 38.13 -18.42 13.86
N LEU A 716 37.52 -19.34 13.13
CA LEU A 716 36.40 -19.11 12.23
C LEU A 716 35.09 -19.56 12.87
N PHE A 717 34.10 -18.67 12.87
CA PHE A 717 32.75 -18.99 13.33
C PHE A 717 31.78 -18.81 12.18
N SER A 718 31.00 -19.85 11.88
CA SER A 718 29.91 -19.72 10.93
C SER A 718 28.82 -18.81 11.48
N CYS A 719 28.28 -17.96 10.63
CA CYS A 719 27.20 -17.05 11.00
C CYS A 719 26.19 -16.91 9.86
N THR A 720 25.02 -16.40 10.22
CA THR A 720 24.02 -15.98 9.25
C THR A 720 23.90 -14.46 9.33
N VAL A 721 24.17 -13.76 8.24
CA VAL A 721 23.86 -12.33 8.14
C VAL A 721 22.34 -12.20 8.05
N HIS A 722 21.74 -11.46 8.98
CA HIS A 722 20.30 -11.18 9.01
C HIS A 722 19.96 -9.79 8.48
N ASP A 723 20.91 -8.85 8.49
CA ASP A 723 20.76 -7.54 7.84
C ASP A 723 22.12 -6.94 7.42
N PHE A 724 22.10 -6.02 6.46
CA PHE A 724 23.29 -5.25 6.04
C PHE A 724 22.94 -3.82 5.62
N SER A 725 23.91 -2.90 5.72
CA SER A 725 23.90 -1.56 5.11
C SER A 725 25.30 -1.17 4.64
N ASP A 726 25.45 0.01 4.05
CA ASP A 726 26.74 0.56 3.65
C ASP A 726 27.74 0.72 4.81
N GLY A 727 27.25 0.81 6.05
CA GLY A 727 28.08 1.07 7.23
C GLY A 727 28.29 -0.14 8.15
N GLY A 728 27.58 -1.24 7.96
CA GLY A 728 27.66 -2.37 8.88
C GLY A 728 26.62 -3.46 8.65
N LEU A 729 26.72 -4.54 9.43
CA LEU A 729 25.90 -5.74 9.27
C LEU A 729 25.36 -6.21 10.63
N GLY A 730 24.21 -6.86 10.61
CA GLY A 730 23.70 -7.68 11.69
C GLY A 730 23.94 -9.15 11.37
N ILE A 731 24.61 -9.87 12.26
CA ILE A 731 24.86 -11.31 12.12
C ILE A 731 24.30 -12.09 13.32
N LYS A 732 24.00 -13.36 13.09
CA LYS A 732 23.70 -14.34 14.13
C LYS A 732 24.74 -15.45 14.05
N ILE A 733 25.52 -15.63 15.11
CA ILE A 733 26.55 -16.66 15.15
C ILE A 733 25.90 -18.02 15.43
N ASN A 734 26.32 -19.03 14.67
CA ASN A 734 25.88 -20.40 14.87
C ASN A 734 26.81 -21.07 15.91
N GLY A 735 26.26 -21.52 17.03
CA GLY A 735 27.01 -22.17 18.11
C GLY A 735 27.32 -21.25 19.31
N GLN A 736 28.21 -21.70 20.19
CA GLN A 736 28.65 -20.96 21.39
C GLN A 736 29.96 -20.20 21.09
N ALA A 737 29.86 -19.08 20.38
CA ALA A 737 31.00 -18.20 20.14
C ALA A 737 30.95 -17.01 21.11
N GLN A 738 32.03 -16.74 21.84
CA GLN A 738 32.18 -15.52 22.61
C GLN A 738 32.94 -14.49 21.77
N VAL A 739 32.24 -13.43 21.38
CA VAL A 739 32.81 -12.25 20.73
C VAL A 739 32.53 -11.06 21.66
N LEU A 740 33.51 -10.19 21.86
CA LEU A 740 33.40 -9.04 22.76
C LEU A 740 33.06 -7.76 21.97
N GLU A 741 32.34 -6.85 22.61
CA GLU A 741 32.17 -5.50 22.05
C GLU A 741 33.53 -4.80 21.92
N GLY A 742 33.72 -4.07 20.82
CA GLY A 742 34.97 -3.42 20.44
C GLY A 742 35.97 -4.33 19.72
N GLN A 743 35.79 -5.65 19.73
CA GLN A 743 36.70 -6.60 19.09
C GLN A 743 36.73 -6.43 17.56
N LYS A 744 37.92 -6.46 16.96
CA LYS A 744 38.09 -6.48 15.51
C LYS A 744 37.94 -7.90 14.99
N VAL A 745 37.13 -8.05 13.94
CA VAL A 745 36.89 -9.33 13.28
C VAL A 745 36.82 -9.13 11.77
N ASN A 746 37.21 -10.16 11.02
CA ASN A 746 37.10 -10.18 9.57
C ASN A 746 35.81 -10.91 9.19
N LEU A 747 34.92 -10.25 8.48
CA LEU A 747 33.72 -10.86 7.92
C LEU A 747 34.07 -11.51 6.57
N LEU A 748 33.73 -12.79 6.42
CA LEU A 748 33.88 -13.54 5.19
C LEU A 748 32.51 -13.73 4.53
N LEU A 749 32.38 -13.25 3.30
CA LEU A 749 31.21 -13.49 2.45
C LEU A 749 31.60 -14.24 1.19
N LYS A 750 30.65 -14.99 0.63
CA LYS A 750 30.83 -15.76 -0.61
C LYS A 750 30.07 -15.15 -1.77
N ARG A 751 30.72 -15.14 -2.93
CA ARG A 751 30.08 -14.87 -4.23
C ARG A 751 30.51 -15.93 -5.23
N GLY A 752 29.58 -16.83 -5.57
CA GLY A 752 29.92 -18.03 -6.34
C GLY A 752 30.89 -18.92 -5.55
N GLN A 753 32.00 -19.29 -6.17
CA GLN A 753 33.07 -20.09 -5.55
C GLN A 753 34.15 -19.25 -4.86
N GLN A 754 34.05 -17.92 -4.90
CA GLN A 754 35.06 -17.01 -4.34
C GLN A 754 34.64 -16.49 -2.97
N GLU A 755 35.63 -16.40 -2.07
CA GLU A 755 35.51 -15.82 -0.74
C GLU A 755 36.12 -14.42 -0.70
N TYR A 756 35.44 -13.51 0.00
CA TYR A 756 35.83 -12.11 0.14
C TYR A 756 35.87 -11.74 1.61
N VAL A 757 36.87 -10.96 1.99
CA VAL A 757 37.15 -10.59 3.39
C VAL A 757 36.94 -9.10 3.60
N PHE A 758 36.15 -8.76 4.63
CA PHE A 758 35.82 -7.39 5.00
C PHE A 758 36.22 -7.11 6.45
N PRO A 759 37.10 -6.14 6.70
CA PRO A 759 37.48 -5.77 8.06
C PRO A 759 36.29 -5.10 8.77
N THR A 760 35.95 -5.61 9.96
CA THR A 760 34.84 -5.12 10.77
C THR A 760 35.21 -4.97 12.24
N GLN A 761 34.43 -4.16 12.96
CA GLN A 761 34.49 -4.05 14.41
C GLN A 761 33.14 -4.41 15.02
N VAL A 762 33.17 -5.14 16.13
CA VAL A 762 31.98 -5.52 16.88
C VAL A 762 31.49 -4.33 17.68
N VAL A 763 30.25 -3.88 17.43
CA VAL A 763 29.67 -2.70 18.09
C VAL A 763 28.54 -3.04 19.05
N ARG A 764 27.97 -4.25 18.94
CA ARG A 764 26.90 -4.70 19.83
C ARG A 764 26.90 -6.22 19.94
N VAL A 765 26.74 -6.76 21.14
CA VAL A 765 26.52 -8.20 21.35
C VAL A 765 25.26 -8.40 22.18
N THR A 766 24.33 -9.24 21.70
CA THR A 766 23.10 -9.58 22.42
C THR A 766 22.81 -11.07 22.24
N GLY A 767 23.30 -11.88 23.18
CA GLY A 767 23.30 -13.35 23.01
C GLY A 767 24.12 -13.74 21.79
N ASN A 768 23.50 -14.45 20.84
CA ASN A 768 24.15 -14.86 19.59
C ASN A 768 24.03 -13.83 18.46
N GLU A 769 23.33 -12.72 18.69
CA GLU A 769 23.21 -11.63 17.72
C GLU A 769 24.32 -10.61 17.90
N VAL A 770 25.05 -10.34 16.83
CA VAL A 770 26.20 -9.44 16.82
C VAL A 770 26.01 -8.36 15.77
N GLY A 771 26.19 -7.11 16.18
CA GLY A 771 26.27 -5.96 15.29
C GLY A 771 27.73 -5.70 14.90
N LEU A 772 28.00 -5.68 13.61
CA LEU A 772 29.29 -5.35 13.02
C LEU A 772 29.23 -3.98 12.35
N GLN A 773 30.28 -3.18 12.54
CA GLN A 773 30.55 -1.95 11.79
C GLN A 773 31.68 -2.22 10.80
N LEU A 774 31.51 -1.77 9.56
CA LEU A 774 32.57 -1.87 8.54
C LEU A 774 33.67 -0.86 8.88
N MET A 775 34.92 -1.34 8.88
CA MET A 775 36.07 -0.43 8.89
C MET A 775 36.25 0.21 7.51
N PRO A 776 37.02 1.31 7.38
CA PRO A 776 37.32 1.91 6.08
C PRO A 776 37.82 0.88 5.07
N LEU A 777 37.05 0.70 3.99
CA LEU A 777 37.35 -0.28 2.94
C LEU A 777 38.21 0.35 1.85
N THR A 778 39.13 -0.44 1.29
CA THR A 778 39.75 -0.10 0.00
C THR A 778 38.70 -0.08 -1.11
N THR A 779 38.97 0.60 -2.23
CA THR A 779 38.04 0.63 -3.38
C THR A 779 37.65 -0.77 -3.83
N LYS A 780 38.62 -1.69 -3.91
CA LYS A 780 38.36 -3.08 -4.32
C LYS A 780 37.46 -3.82 -3.33
N GLN A 781 37.74 -3.72 -2.03
CA GLN A 781 36.88 -4.29 -0.99
C GLN A 781 35.48 -3.69 -1.01
N HIS A 782 35.33 -2.39 -1.28
CA HIS A 782 34.02 -1.77 -1.35
C HIS A 782 33.22 -2.29 -2.57
N ILE A 783 33.85 -2.40 -3.73
CA ILE A 783 33.26 -3.03 -4.92
C ILE A 783 32.80 -4.45 -4.59
N ASP A 784 33.68 -5.25 -3.99
CA ASP A 784 33.39 -6.63 -3.65
C ASP A 784 32.29 -6.74 -2.59
N PHE A 785 32.22 -5.81 -1.64
CA PHE A 785 31.17 -5.74 -0.62
C PHE A 785 29.79 -5.51 -1.25
N VAL A 786 29.67 -4.49 -2.11
CA VAL A 786 28.43 -4.19 -2.83
C VAL A 786 28.01 -5.38 -3.69
N GLN A 787 28.96 -6.03 -4.35
CA GLN A 787 28.71 -7.20 -5.20
C GLN A 787 28.35 -8.47 -4.42
N CYS A 788 28.78 -8.59 -3.16
CA CYS A 788 28.39 -9.68 -2.25
C CYS A 788 27.06 -9.42 -1.55
N THR A 789 26.52 -8.19 -1.59
CA THR A 789 25.33 -7.78 -0.84
C THR A 789 24.23 -7.23 -1.74
N PHE A 790 24.26 -5.93 -2.05
CA PHE A 790 23.22 -5.23 -2.82
C PHE A 790 23.04 -5.78 -4.25
N ALA A 791 24.13 -6.18 -4.91
CA ALA A 791 24.11 -6.56 -6.32
C ALA A 791 23.95 -8.07 -6.58
N ARG A 792 23.62 -8.89 -5.57
CA ARG A 792 23.34 -10.32 -5.83
C ARG A 792 22.04 -10.48 -6.62
N ALA A 793 21.92 -11.57 -7.37
CA ALA A 793 20.74 -11.83 -8.21
C ALA A 793 19.47 -12.14 -7.40
N ASP A 794 19.63 -12.70 -6.20
CA ASP A 794 18.56 -13.17 -5.32
C ASP A 794 18.11 -12.14 -4.27
N THR A 795 18.89 -11.07 -4.03
CA THR A 795 18.66 -10.09 -2.95
C THR A 795 17.23 -9.54 -2.94
N TRP A 796 16.68 -9.26 -4.12
CA TRP A 796 15.37 -8.59 -4.27
C TRP A 796 14.27 -9.53 -4.79
N ALA A 797 14.61 -10.75 -5.18
CA ALA A 797 13.68 -11.67 -5.85
C ALA A 797 12.56 -12.14 -4.91
N LEU A 798 12.87 -12.38 -3.63
CA LEU A 798 11.95 -12.93 -2.64
C LEU A 798 11.07 -11.88 -1.94
N TRP A 799 11.29 -10.59 -2.21
CA TRP A 799 10.61 -9.53 -1.45
C TRP A 799 9.13 -9.37 -1.81
N GLN A 800 8.71 -9.74 -3.02
CA GLN A 800 7.32 -9.64 -3.43
C GLN A 800 6.40 -10.66 -2.74
N ASP A 801 6.95 -11.78 -2.26
CA ASP A 801 6.17 -12.89 -1.66
C ASP A 801 5.92 -12.72 -0.15
N SER A 802 6.34 -11.59 0.43
CA SER A 802 6.35 -11.40 1.89
C SER A 802 5.09 -10.74 2.47
N PHE A 803 4.18 -10.20 1.66
CA PHE A 803 2.99 -9.51 2.16
C PHE A 803 1.81 -10.47 2.40
N PRO A 804 1.10 -10.34 3.55
CA PRO A 804 -0.12 -11.10 3.77
C PRO A 804 -1.23 -10.67 2.79
N GLU A 805 -2.09 -11.61 2.40
CA GLU A 805 -3.25 -11.33 1.56
C GLU A 805 -4.20 -10.30 2.21
N ASP A 806 -4.77 -9.42 1.38
CA ASP A 806 -5.72 -8.41 1.85
C ASP A 806 -6.96 -9.03 2.49
N LYS A 807 -7.33 -8.47 3.64
CA LYS A 807 -8.55 -8.81 4.36
C LYS A 807 -9.35 -7.53 4.60
N PRO A 808 -10.37 -7.23 3.77
CA PRO A 808 -11.03 -5.93 3.77
C PRO A 808 -11.53 -5.43 5.13
N LEU A 809 -12.06 -6.32 5.98
CA LEU A 809 -12.52 -5.97 7.32
C LEU A 809 -11.38 -5.67 8.30
N GLU A 810 -10.26 -6.39 8.21
CA GLU A 810 -9.07 -6.09 9.03
C GLU A 810 -8.45 -4.77 8.58
N SER A 811 -8.37 -4.53 7.27
CA SER A 811 -7.87 -3.27 6.67
C SER A 811 -8.73 -2.06 7.10
N LEU A 812 -10.06 -2.18 7.09
CA LEU A 812 -10.96 -1.13 7.58
C LEU A 812 -10.74 -0.79 9.06
N LEU A 813 -10.62 -1.81 9.91
CA LEU A 813 -10.34 -1.62 11.35
C LEU A 813 -8.98 -0.96 11.58
N ASP A 814 -7.99 -1.29 10.76
CA ASP A 814 -6.66 -0.71 10.85
C ASP A 814 -6.65 0.76 10.45
N ILE A 815 -7.41 1.15 9.43
CA ILE A 815 -7.60 2.56 9.04
C ILE A 815 -8.35 3.34 10.11
N LEU A 816 -9.39 2.76 10.72
CA LEU A 816 -10.10 3.39 11.84
C LEU A 816 -9.16 3.71 13.01
N LYS A 817 -8.32 2.75 13.40
CA LYS A 817 -7.29 2.97 14.44
C LYS A 817 -6.29 4.03 14.03
N LEU A 818 -5.89 4.04 12.76
CA LEU A 818 -4.92 4.99 12.22
C LEU A 818 -5.48 6.42 12.22
N GLY A 819 -6.74 6.59 11.78
CA GLY A 819 -7.45 7.85 11.80
C GLY A 819 -7.49 8.46 13.21
N PHE A 820 -7.85 7.64 14.20
CA PHE A 820 -7.83 8.07 15.60
C PHE A 820 -6.41 8.42 16.11
N ARG A 821 -5.40 7.64 15.73
CA ARG A 821 -4.01 7.92 16.08
C ARG A 821 -3.52 9.26 15.51
N GLY A 822 -3.92 9.61 14.28
CA GLY A 822 -3.59 10.89 13.67
C GLY A 822 -4.10 12.07 14.49
N TYR A 823 -5.37 12.05 14.90
CA TYR A 823 -5.93 13.09 15.76
C TYR A 823 -5.26 13.17 17.13
N ARG A 824 -4.91 12.03 17.71
CA ARG A 824 -4.16 12.00 18.98
C ARG A 824 -2.78 12.64 18.84
N HIS A 825 -2.05 12.35 17.77
CA HIS A 825 -0.74 12.98 17.56
C HIS A 825 -0.87 14.48 17.31
N LEU A 826 -1.83 14.91 16.49
CA LEU A 826 -2.10 16.34 16.28
C LEU A 826 -2.35 17.05 17.62
N ALA A 827 -3.12 16.44 18.53
CA ALA A 827 -3.37 16.93 19.89
C ALA A 827 -2.10 17.02 20.76
N GLU A 828 -1.18 16.05 20.64
CA GLU A 828 0.06 16.01 21.42
C GLU A 828 0.99 17.18 21.06
N PHE A 829 1.04 17.55 19.77
CA PHE A 829 1.87 18.61 19.22
C PHE A 829 1.18 19.99 19.12
N ALA A 830 -0.11 20.10 19.42
CA ALA A 830 -0.85 21.36 19.36
C ALA A 830 -0.36 22.41 20.38
N PRO A 831 -0.54 23.72 20.09
CA PRO A 831 -0.20 24.80 21.02
C PRO A 831 -0.88 24.64 22.40
N PRO A 832 -0.29 25.18 23.49
CA PRO A 832 -0.78 24.94 24.86
C PRO A 832 -2.26 25.26 25.09
N SER A 833 -2.78 26.32 24.47
CA SER A 833 -4.19 26.74 24.53
C SER A 833 -5.15 25.69 23.94
N VAL A 834 -4.73 25.03 22.86
CA VAL A 834 -5.51 24.02 22.13
C VAL A 834 -5.34 22.63 22.78
N LYS A 835 -4.19 22.38 23.41
CA LYS A 835 -3.86 21.13 24.10
C LYS A 835 -4.81 20.80 25.25
N VAL A 836 -5.38 21.80 25.92
CA VAL A 836 -6.38 21.60 26.99
C VAL A 836 -7.67 21.01 26.42
N ILE A 837 -8.19 21.57 25.33
CA ILE A 837 -9.41 21.09 24.65
C ILE A 837 -9.22 19.65 24.17
N PHE A 838 -8.09 19.37 23.51
CA PHE A 838 -7.80 18.03 23.03
C PHE A 838 -7.53 17.03 24.16
N ARG A 839 -6.92 17.42 25.28
CA ARG A 839 -6.79 16.53 26.45
C ARG A 839 -8.14 16.13 27.00
N SER A 840 -9.09 17.06 27.09
CA SER A 840 -10.46 16.76 27.53
C SER A 840 -11.18 15.84 26.54
N LEU A 841 -11.04 16.09 25.24
CA LEU A 841 -11.67 15.28 24.19
C LEU A 841 -11.05 13.88 24.07
N THR A 842 -9.72 13.76 24.15
CA THR A 842 -9.02 12.47 24.19
C THR A 842 -9.29 11.71 25.47
N ALA A 843 -9.45 12.39 26.62
CA ALA A 843 -9.88 11.77 27.87
C ALA A 843 -11.33 11.24 27.76
N LEU A 844 -12.24 12.00 27.14
CA LEU A 844 -13.61 11.57 26.87
C LEU A 844 -13.63 10.34 25.96
N ILE A 845 -12.87 10.35 24.86
CA ILE A 845 -12.82 9.19 23.94
C ILE A 845 -12.15 7.99 24.60
N ALA A 846 -11.04 8.18 25.35
CA ALA A 846 -10.42 7.10 26.12
C ALA A 846 -11.39 6.54 27.17
N TRP A 847 -12.24 7.39 27.74
CA TRP A 847 -13.30 6.99 28.65
C TRP A 847 -14.40 6.20 27.93
N ILE A 848 -14.85 6.59 26.74
CA ILE A 848 -15.80 5.82 25.91
C ILE A 848 -15.20 4.47 25.50
N VAL A 849 -13.97 4.47 24.98
CA VAL A 849 -13.22 3.26 24.58
C VAL A 849 -13.01 2.31 25.77
N SER A 850 -12.97 2.83 27.00
CA SER A 850 -12.87 1.99 28.21
C SER A 850 -14.08 1.08 28.44
N PHE A 851 -15.21 1.31 27.76
CA PHE A 851 -16.39 0.44 27.80
C PHE A 851 -16.38 -0.63 26.70
N ILE A 852 -15.47 -0.55 25.73
CA ILE A 852 -15.39 -1.56 24.67
C ILE A 852 -14.86 -2.87 25.28
N PRO A 853 -15.61 -3.99 25.13
CA PRO A 853 -15.23 -5.26 25.70
C PRO A 853 -13.93 -5.80 25.06
N ARG A 854 -13.13 -6.54 25.84
CA ARG A 854 -11.82 -7.07 25.42
C ARG A 854 -11.78 -8.60 25.46
N ARG A 855 -11.06 -9.21 24.53
CA ARG A 855 -10.80 -10.66 24.55
C ARG A 855 -9.99 -11.06 25.78
N PRO A 856 -10.34 -12.16 26.48
CA PRO A 856 -9.50 -12.73 27.52
C PRO A 856 -8.11 -13.04 26.96
N GLU A 857 -7.06 -12.59 27.66
CA GLU A 857 -5.70 -13.06 27.38
C GLU A 857 -5.65 -14.55 27.71
N ARG A 858 -5.41 -15.39 26.71
CA ARG A 858 -5.00 -16.77 26.98
C ARG A 858 -3.68 -16.67 27.75
N GLN A 859 -3.58 -17.26 28.93
CA GLN A 859 -2.27 -17.74 29.39
C GLN A 859 -1.71 -18.55 28.22
N ALA A 860 -0.62 -18.05 27.64
CA ALA A 860 0.09 -18.79 26.63
C ALA A 860 0.42 -20.14 27.26
N ALA A 861 -0.23 -21.20 26.79
CA ALA A 861 0.41 -22.50 26.83
C ALA A 861 1.76 -22.26 26.15
N ILE A 862 2.85 -22.49 26.89
CA ILE A 862 4.20 -22.55 26.36
C ILE A 862 4.11 -23.50 25.16
N GLN A 863 4.07 -22.95 23.95
CA GLN A 863 4.18 -23.73 22.74
C GLN A 863 5.64 -24.18 22.66
N PRO A 864 5.95 -25.48 22.56
CA PRO A 864 7.28 -25.91 22.20
C PRO A 864 7.50 -25.49 20.73
N SER A 865 8.19 -24.38 20.52
CA SER A 865 8.42 -23.79 19.20
C SER A 865 9.52 -24.46 18.37
N ASP A 866 10.04 -25.62 18.79
CA ASP A 866 11.25 -26.22 18.19
C ASP A 866 11.00 -27.43 17.28
N ARG A 867 9.80 -27.63 16.70
CA ARG A 867 9.55 -28.80 15.82
C ARG A 867 9.05 -28.55 14.40
N VAL A 868 8.85 -27.31 13.95
CA VAL A 868 8.32 -27.07 12.58
C VAL A 868 9.42 -26.77 11.54
N MET A 869 10.67 -26.52 11.95
CA MET A 869 11.78 -26.30 11.01
C MET A 869 12.55 -27.58 10.62
N ALA A 870 12.21 -28.75 11.18
CA ALA A 870 12.94 -30.01 10.94
C ALA A 870 12.26 -30.98 9.96
N GLN A 871 11.11 -30.63 9.36
CA GLN A 871 10.38 -31.51 8.42
C GLN A 871 10.26 -30.97 6.98
N ALA A 872 10.97 -29.90 6.65
CA ALA A 872 11.11 -29.43 5.26
C ALA A 872 12.47 -29.81 4.62
N GLN A 873 13.18 -30.78 5.22
CA GLN A 873 14.40 -31.39 4.67
C GLN A 873 14.29 -32.92 4.63
N GLN A 874 13.20 -33.41 4.04
CA GLN A 874 13.17 -34.70 3.35
C GLN A 874 12.66 -34.49 1.93
#